data_AF-A0AB36CQL6-F1
#
_entry.id   AF-A0AB36CQL6-F1
#
_cell.length_a   1.000
_cell.length_b   1.000
_cell.length_c   1.000
_cell.angle_alpha   90.00
_cell.angle_beta   90.00
_cell.angle_gamma   90.00
#
_symmetry.space_group_name_H-M   'P 1'
#
loop_
_entity.id
_entity.type
_entity.pdbx_description
1 polymer ?
#
loop_
_entity_poly.entity_id
_entity_poly.type
_entity_poly.pdbx_seq_one_letter_code
_entity_poly.pdbx_strand_id
1 'polypeptide(L)'
;MLAAKEREKADTALLMDADNQLTQWQQKAMYDENGGVFTRKGKNALDVTNQTLEQFEQTQADIAKNLTSDQQRSRYAQIVASRRNSLSNDLNRYEYSERQNYYGEVEKGQLETSMQGAALDYQDPAKVQGYRQKIDAVLASRAERLGLSPEAAQAERLKTNSGMSTAVIQRMLVDDPGKAKGYFDSFKDTMTAEDQIRASSGIDQGFRRLEAEARQRQVEARQMQAINRMELSSRVQDASAAYSQGLDFQNPPSRADFDAAYGKDKAADAYENFAKVQAIAPAIREFATADPQERQAILEKFQPAKDGVAGEGFKEDSQLYQHLTTVGTGLLKQQQTDPAAYAVKYSPVVQQAFVAAQEAGTPEAYQAYATASVAEQQRLGVMQPKLLPDAAANQFAATFNQQINGGENAATLIEEQAQLWGKNFPAVLQQVGNKLPAEAQVIATSLPKDLAERMAGVATIKDADLYAGLQKGQKDEIGQAVQQAMLPFAESLQGQAGGINTYSTMNKAAVRTATSYVLQGSSPKDAAQKVVDGMVNDKYEFFGTYRVPKTLDTNAVSRGAEEALKSITPEELMPLPGISGVAETENARQLHEALQAGGQWVPTNDESGLALTLNGYRVRGKDGKPVVKSWSELQQKGISSPTKSGAPSMGIYN
;
A
#
# COMPACT_ATOMS: atom_id res chain seq x y z
N MET A 1 -122.01 -64.08 -42.04
CA MET A 1 -121.80 -63.17 -40.89
C MET A 1 -120.51 -63.44 -40.07
N LEU A 2 -119.92 -64.65 -40.03
CA LEU A 2 -118.63 -64.87 -39.33
C LEU A 2 -117.40 -64.22 -40.00
N ALA A 3 -117.33 -64.20 -41.34
CA ALA A 3 -116.16 -63.68 -42.06
C ALA A 3 -115.92 -62.15 -41.91
N ALA A 4 -116.97 -61.35 -41.67
CA ALA A 4 -116.84 -59.91 -41.47
C ALA A 4 -116.27 -59.55 -40.09
N LYS A 5 -116.60 -60.34 -39.05
CA LYS A 5 -116.19 -60.12 -37.67
C LYS A 5 -114.73 -60.53 -37.42
N GLU A 6 -114.26 -61.57 -38.12
CA GLU A 6 -112.85 -61.98 -38.07
C GLU A 6 -111.94 -61.01 -38.85
N ARG A 7 -112.45 -60.40 -39.94
CA ARG A 7 -111.74 -59.35 -40.68
C ARG A 7 -111.55 -58.07 -39.84
N GLU A 8 -112.56 -57.67 -39.08
CA GLU A 8 -112.48 -56.50 -38.18
C GLU A 8 -111.48 -56.69 -37.02
N LYS A 9 -111.35 -57.91 -36.48
CA LYS A 9 -110.33 -58.24 -35.45
C LYS A 9 -108.91 -58.19 -36.01
N ALA A 10 -108.69 -58.81 -37.18
CA ALA A 10 -107.40 -58.76 -37.86
C ALA A 10 -107.02 -57.32 -38.23
N ASP A 11 -108.00 -56.51 -38.66
CA ASP A 11 -107.79 -55.12 -39.01
C ASP A 11 -107.37 -54.26 -37.80
N THR A 12 -107.93 -54.56 -36.62
CA THR A 12 -107.59 -53.88 -35.36
C THR A 12 -106.21 -54.29 -34.84
N ALA A 13 -105.83 -55.56 -34.95
CA ALA A 13 -104.54 -56.05 -34.46
C ALA A 13 -103.34 -55.41 -35.18
N LEU A 14 -103.41 -55.28 -36.51
CA LEU A 14 -102.36 -54.62 -37.31
C LEU A 14 -102.21 -53.13 -36.98
N LEU A 15 -103.31 -52.43 -36.66
CA LEU A 15 -103.27 -51.03 -36.23
C LEU A 15 -102.61 -50.88 -34.84
N MET A 16 -102.89 -51.81 -33.91
CA MET A 16 -102.27 -51.83 -32.59
C MET A 16 -100.77 -52.15 -32.67
N ASP A 17 -100.36 -53.05 -33.56
CA ASP A 17 -98.94 -53.34 -33.79
C ASP A 17 -98.20 -52.10 -34.35
N ALA A 18 -98.79 -51.43 -35.34
CA ALA A 18 -98.25 -50.19 -35.91
C ALA A 18 -98.10 -49.07 -34.84
N ASP A 19 -99.08 -48.93 -33.94
CA ASP A 19 -99.02 -48.00 -32.82
C ASP A 19 -97.92 -48.37 -31.79
N ASN A 20 -97.77 -49.67 -31.49
CA ASN A 20 -96.72 -50.18 -30.60
C ASN A 20 -95.32 -49.95 -31.19
N GLN A 21 -95.10 -50.24 -32.47
CA GLN A 21 -93.83 -50.00 -33.17
C GLN A 21 -93.44 -48.52 -33.12
N LEU A 22 -94.40 -47.61 -33.39
CA LEU A 22 -94.16 -46.18 -33.32
C LEU A 22 -93.86 -45.71 -31.88
N THR A 23 -94.45 -46.37 -30.87
CA THR A 23 -94.18 -46.11 -29.45
C THR A 23 -92.76 -46.52 -29.06
N GLN A 24 -92.34 -47.71 -29.46
CA GLN A 24 -90.99 -48.22 -29.19
C GLN A 24 -89.93 -47.33 -29.83
N TRP A 25 -90.14 -46.90 -31.08
CA TRP A 25 -89.27 -45.94 -31.74
C TRP A 25 -89.21 -44.62 -30.96
N GLN A 26 -90.36 -44.04 -30.59
CA GLN A 26 -90.41 -42.75 -29.90
C GLN A 26 -89.70 -42.81 -28.55
N GLN A 27 -89.90 -43.87 -27.76
CA GLN A 27 -89.20 -44.05 -26.49
C GLN A 27 -87.68 -44.10 -26.69
N LYS A 28 -87.21 -44.87 -27.69
CA LYS A 28 -85.79 -44.95 -28.01
C LYS A 28 -85.24 -43.61 -28.49
N ALA A 29 -85.89 -42.96 -29.45
CA ALA A 29 -85.45 -41.67 -29.99
C ALA A 29 -85.34 -40.58 -28.90
N MET A 30 -86.22 -40.59 -27.91
CA MET A 30 -86.22 -39.61 -26.83
C MET A 30 -85.21 -39.93 -25.71
N TYR A 31 -85.11 -41.21 -25.31
CA TYR A 31 -84.47 -41.60 -24.04
C TYR A 31 -83.26 -42.54 -24.17
N ASP A 32 -82.86 -42.97 -25.36
CA ASP A 32 -81.70 -43.86 -25.52
C ASP A 32 -80.42 -43.22 -24.94
N GLU A 33 -79.71 -43.97 -24.09
CA GLU A 33 -78.49 -43.50 -23.42
C GLU A 33 -77.37 -43.15 -24.42
N ASN A 34 -77.39 -43.77 -25.60
CA ASN A 34 -76.41 -43.61 -26.68
C ASN A 34 -76.96 -42.73 -27.81
N GLY A 35 -77.48 -41.55 -27.48
CA GLY A 35 -77.77 -40.50 -28.46
C GLY A 35 -79.23 -40.10 -28.62
N GLY A 36 -80.10 -40.52 -27.69
CA GLY A 36 -81.47 -40.02 -27.58
C GLY A 36 -81.51 -38.52 -27.30
N VAL A 37 -82.60 -37.85 -27.66
CA VAL A 37 -82.72 -36.39 -27.61
C VAL A 37 -82.34 -35.81 -26.25
N PHE A 38 -82.78 -36.41 -25.15
CA PHE A 38 -82.54 -35.87 -23.81
C PHE A 38 -81.09 -35.94 -23.32
N THR A 39 -80.23 -36.69 -24.01
CA THR A 39 -78.78 -36.76 -23.72
C THR A 39 -77.99 -35.63 -24.36
N ARG A 40 -78.56 -34.94 -25.36
CA ARG A 40 -77.88 -33.86 -26.10
C ARG A 40 -78.09 -32.53 -25.39
N LYS A 41 -77.02 -31.96 -24.81
CA LYS A 41 -77.06 -30.72 -24.01
C LYS A 41 -76.47 -29.51 -24.70
N GLY A 42 -76.91 -28.32 -24.31
CA GLY A 42 -76.40 -27.04 -24.80
C GLY A 42 -76.39 -26.95 -26.33
N LYS A 43 -75.22 -26.68 -26.93
CA LYS A 43 -75.08 -26.56 -28.40
C LYS A 43 -75.50 -27.84 -29.15
N ASN A 44 -75.32 -29.02 -28.57
CA ASN A 44 -75.65 -30.29 -29.21
C ASN A 44 -77.17 -30.55 -29.27
N ALA A 45 -77.95 -29.80 -28.49
CA ALA A 45 -79.40 -29.85 -28.48
C ALA A 45 -80.06 -28.97 -29.56
N LEU A 46 -79.28 -28.18 -30.30
CA LEU A 46 -79.82 -27.30 -31.34
C LEU A 46 -80.29 -28.15 -32.53
N ASP A 47 -81.45 -27.81 -33.09
CA ASP A 47 -82.05 -28.49 -34.25
C ASP A 47 -82.49 -29.95 -34.00
N VAL A 48 -82.44 -30.42 -32.74
CA VAL A 48 -82.91 -31.77 -32.39
C VAL A 48 -84.39 -31.96 -32.69
N THR A 49 -85.19 -30.88 -32.68
CA THR A 49 -86.60 -30.93 -33.04
C THR A 49 -86.79 -31.35 -34.50
N ASN A 50 -86.12 -30.67 -35.44
CA ASN A 50 -86.27 -30.98 -36.87
C ASN A 50 -85.71 -32.35 -37.20
N GLN A 51 -84.53 -32.69 -36.67
CA GLN A 51 -83.89 -33.98 -36.89
C GLN A 51 -84.76 -35.15 -36.40
N THR A 52 -85.36 -35.02 -35.22
CA THR A 52 -86.17 -36.10 -34.64
C THR A 52 -87.52 -36.19 -35.35
N LEU A 53 -88.12 -35.07 -35.78
CA LEU A 53 -89.35 -35.08 -36.55
C LEU A 53 -89.15 -35.67 -37.95
N GLU A 54 -88.02 -35.44 -38.61
CA GLU A 54 -87.70 -36.08 -39.89
C GLU A 54 -87.62 -37.61 -39.75
N GLN A 55 -86.95 -38.09 -38.69
CA GLN A 55 -86.91 -39.52 -38.38
C GLN A 55 -88.30 -40.08 -38.04
N PHE A 56 -89.15 -39.30 -37.37
CA PHE A 56 -90.54 -39.66 -37.11
C PHE A 56 -91.31 -39.85 -38.42
N GLU A 57 -91.19 -38.91 -39.36
CA GLU A 57 -91.87 -38.98 -40.66
C GLU A 57 -91.45 -40.20 -41.48
N GLN A 58 -90.15 -40.51 -41.50
CA GLN A 58 -89.63 -41.71 -42.16
C GLN A 58 -90.19 -42.98 -41.51
N THR A 59 -90.10 -43.06 -40.18
CA THR A 59 -90.51 -44.25 -39.42
C THR A 59 -92.01 -44.52 -39.56
N GLN A 60 -92.86 -43.50 -39.42
CA GLN A 60 -94.30 -43.68 -39.54
C GLN A 60 -94.71 -44.11 -40.96
N ALA A 61 -94.05 -43.57 -41.99
CA ALA A 61 -94.34 -43.93 -43.38
C ALA A 61 -93.96 -45.38 -43.68
N ASP A 62 -92.86 -45.87 -43.10
CA ASP A 62 -92.46 -47.27 -43.21
C ASP A 62 -93.42 -48.22 -42.49
N ILE A 63 -93.87 -47.85 -41.28
CA ILE A 63 -94.89 -48.63 -40.54
C ILE A 63 -96.22 -48.67 -41.32
N ALA A 64 -96.62 -47.57 -41.95
CA ALA A 64 -97.86 -47.47 -42.72
C ALA A 64 -97.93 -48.44 -43.91
N LYS A 65 -96.78 -48.88 -44.46
CA LYS A 65 -96.72 -49.86 -45.57
C LYS A 65 -97.31 -51.22 -45.19
N ASN A 66 -97.30 -51.57 -43.90
CA ASN A 66 -97.84 -52.83 -43.39
C ASN A 66 -99.37 -52.82 -43.22
N LEU A 67 -100.02 -51.66 -43.45
CA LEU A 67 -101.47 -51.51 -43.37
C LEU A 67 -102.13 -51.80 -44.73
N THR A 68 -103.09 -52.73 -44.73
CA THR A 68 -103.66 -53.32 -45.95
C THR A 68 -105.03 -52.77 -46.34
N SER A 69 -105.72 -52.11 -45.40
CA SER A 69 -107.05 -51.50 -45.62
C SER A 69 -107.02 -49.97 -45.47
N ASP A 70 -107.83 -49.27 -46.28
CA ASP A 70 -107.98 -47.81 -46.22
C ASP A 70 -108.47 -47.32 -44.85
N GLN A 71 -109.30 -48.12 -44.18
CA GLN A 71 -109.79 -47.81 -42.84
C GLN A 71 -108.65 -47.86 -41.79
N GLN A 72 -107.70 -48.78 -41.93
CA GLN A 72 -106.52 -48.86 -41.07
C GLN A 72 -105.61 -47.65 -41.28
N ARG A 73 -105.35 -47.30 -42.55
CA ARG A 73 -104.51 -46.14 -42.91
C ARG A 73 -105.09 -44.83 -42.40
N SER A 74 -106.41 -44.64 -42.51
CA SER A 74 -107.07 -43.45 -41.98
C SER A 74 -106.97 -43.33 -40.45
N ARG A 75 -107.17 -44.42 -39.71
CA ARG A 75 -107.04 -44.41 -38.24
C ARG A 75 -105.59 -44.22 -37.79
N TYR A 76 -104.64 -44.87 -38.46
CA TYR A 76 -103.22 -44.70 -38.20
C TYR A 76 -102.77 -43.25 -38.46
N ALA A 77 -103.24 -42.63 -39.55
CA ALA A 77 -102.94 -41.23 -39.84
C ALA A 77 -103.40 -40.27 -38.72
N GLN A 78 -104.54 -40.52 -38.08
CA GLN A 78 -105.00 -39.74 -36.93
C GLN A 78 -104.08 -39.90 -35.71
N ILE A 79 -103.62 -41.12 -35.44
CA ILE A 79 -102.67 -41.44 -34.36
C ILE A 79 -101.33 -40.75 -34.62
N VAL A 80 -100.78 -40.88 -35.83
CA VAL A 80 -99.53 -40.24 -36.25
C VAL A 80 -99.62 -38.74 -36.12
N ALA A 81 -100.70 -38.10 -36.58
CA ALA A 81 -100.88 -36.65 -36.46
C ALA A 81 -100.91 -36.18 -35.00
N SER A 82 -101.63 -36.90 -34.12
CA SER A 82 -101.66 -36.60 -32.68
C SER A 82 -100.28 -36.73 -32.03
N ARG A 83 -99.58 -37.85 -32.31
CA ARG A 83 -98.23 -38.12 -31.79
C ARG A 83 -97.21 -37.11 -32.29
N ARG A 84 -97.25 -36.75 -33.58
CA ARG A 84 -96.39 -35.72 -34.17
C ARG A 84 -96.52 -34.39 -33.42
N ASN A 85 -97.75 -33.97 -33.12
CA ASN A 85 -98.00 -32.73 -32.40
C ASN A 85 -97.46 -32.79 -30.96
N SER A 86 -97.69 -33.89 -30.24
CA SER A 86 -97.14 -34.08 -28.89
C SER A 86 -95.62 -34.08 -28.89
N LEU A 87 -95.01 -34.88 -29.78
CA LEU A 87 -93.56 -35.01 -29.92
C LEU A 87 -92.93 -33.67 -30.30
N SER A 88 -93.51 -32.95 -31.26
CA SER A 88 -93.05 -31.61 -31.65
C SER A 88 -93.06 -30.64 -30.46
N ASN A 89 -94.09 -30.66 -29.61
CA ASN A 89 -94.15 -29.80 -28.44
C ASN A 89 -93.08 -30.13 -27.39
N ASP A 90 -92.84 -31.41 -27.12
CA ASP A 90 -91.83 -31.85 -26.14
C ASP A 90 -90.41 -31.53 -26.62
N LEU A 91 -90.12 -31.79 -27.90
CA LEU A 91 -88.85 -31.46 -28.54
C LEU A 91 -88.59 -29.96 -28.55
N ASN A 92 -89.58 -29.15 -28.96
CA ASN A 92 -89.47 -27.70 -28.99
C ASN A 92 -89.19 -27.12 -27.60
N ARG A 93 -89.85 -27.62 -26.54
CA ARG A 93 -89.61 -27.19 -25.16
C ARG A 93 -88.20 -27.54 -24.68
N TYR A 94 -87.74 -28.75 -24.97
CA TYR A 94 -86.41 -29.20 -24.59
C TYR A 94 -85.32 -28.39 -25.32
N GLU A 95 -85.42 -28.30 -26.65
CA GLU A 95 -84.49 -27.52 -27.47
C GLU A 95 -84.46 -26.05 -27.04
N TYR A 96 -85.62 -25.46 -26.71
CA TYR A 96 -85.68 -24.10 -26.19
C TYR A 96 -84.91 -23.96 -24.87
N SER A 97 -85.12 -24.87 -23.90
CA SER A 97 -84.44 -24.84 -22.60
C SER A 97 -82.92 -24.99 -22.74
N GLU A 98 -82.47 -25.96 -23.53
CA GLU A 98 -81.03 -26.20 -23.75
C GLU A 98 -80.37 -25.05 -24.53
N ARG A 99 -81.10 -24.42 -25.46
CA ARG A 99 -80.64 -23.21 -26.14
C ARG A 99 -80.45 -22.04 -25.18
N GLN A 100 -81.35 -21.84 -24.20
CA GLN A 100 -81.18 -20.82 -23.17
C GLN A 100 -79.95 -21.09 -22.28
N ASN A 101 -79.73 -22.35 -21.88
CA ASN A 101 -78.55 -22.74 -21.11
C ASN A 101 -77.26 -22.47 -21.87
N TYR A 102 -77.20 -22.85 -23.15
CA TYR A 102 -76.05 -22.61 -24.02
C TYR A 102 -75.70 -21.12 -24.11
N TYR A 103 -76.70 -20.24 -24.30
CA TYR A 103 -76.43 -18.81 -24.34
C TYR A 103 -75.87 -18.28 -23.01
N GLY A 104 -76.38 -18.75 -21.87
CA GLY A 104 -75.86 -18.38 -20.55
C GLY A 104 -74.39 -18.80 -20.35
N GLU A 105 -74.00 -20.00 -20.80
CA GLU A 105 -72.61 -20.47 -20.74
C GLU A 105 -71.67 -19.64 -21.62
N VAL A 106 -72.09 -19.34 -22.85
CA VAL A 106 -71.31 -18.51 -23.79
C VAL A 106 -71.08 -17.11 -23.22
N GLU A 107 -72.12 -16.47 -22.68
CA GLU A 107 -72.00 -15.16 -22.05
C GLU A 107 -71.07 -15.18 -20.85
N LYS A 108 -71.21 -16.17 -19.95
CA LYS A 108 -70.31 -16.33 -18.80
C LYS A 108 -68.85 -16.41 -19.26
N GLY A 109 -68.56 -17.23 -20.28
CA GLY A 109 -67.23 -17.35 -20.85
C GLY A 109 -66.70 -16.03 -21.45
N GLN A 110 -67.57 -15.26 -22.13
CA GLN A 110 -67.21 -13.96 -22.68
C GLN A 110 -66.91 -12.90 -21.60
N LEU A 111 -67.71 -12.88 -20.53
CA LEU A 111 -67.48 -11.99 -19.39
C LEU A 111 -66.16 -12.32 -18.71
N GLU A 112 -65.91 -13.60 -18.41
CA GLU A 112 -64.67 -14.04 -17.77
C GLU A 112 -63.44 -13.74 -18.65
N THR A 113 -63.50 -14.06 -19.94
CA THR A 113 -62.41 -13.78 -20.89
C THR A 113 -62.14 -12.28 -20.99
N SER A 114 -63.18 -11.45 -20.98
CA SER A 114 -63.02 -10.00 -21.04
C SER A 114 -62.44 -9.42 -19.75
N MET A 115 -62.85 -9.94 -18.60
CA MET A 115 -62.29 -9.55 -17.30
C MET A 115 -60.82 -9.94 -17.19
N GLN A 116 -60.46 -11.17 -17.57
CA GLN A 116 -59.08 -11.64 -17.60
C GLN A 116 -58.25 -10.84 -18.62
N GLY A 117 -58.79 -10.60 -19.82
CA GLY A 117 -58.15 -9.77 -20.84
C GLY A 117 -57.84 -8.37 -20.33
N ALA A 118 -58.79 -7.72 -19.66
CA ALA A 118 -58.58 -6.42 -19.05
C ALA A 118 -57.48 -6.42 -17.99
N ALA A 119 -57.45 -7.45 -17.13
CA ALA A 119 -56.40 -7.59 -16.12
C ALA A 119 -55.02 -7.91 -16.71
N LEU A 120 -54.96 -8.58 -17.87
CA LEU A 120 -53.71 -8.88 -18.57
C LEU A 120 -53.19 -7.66 -19.35
N ASP A 121 -54.08 -6.96 -20.06
CA ASP A 121 -53.79 -5.74 -20.82
C ASP A 121 -53.87 -4.47 -19.95
N TYR A 122 -53.72 -4.58 -18.63
CA TYR A 122 -53.93 -3.49 -17.67
C TYR A 122 -53.05 -2.25 -17.93
N GLN A 123 -51.94 -2.40 -18.65
CA GLN A 123 -51.04 -1.31 -19.02
C GLN A 123 -51.57 -0.45 -20.20
N ASP A 124 -52.61 -0.91 -20.92
CA ASP A 124 -53.20 -0.24 -22.07
C ASP A 124 -54.65 0.21 -21.76
N PRO A 125 -54.86 1.49 -21.40
CA PRO A 125 -56.19 2.00 -21.05
C PRO A 125 -57.23 1.84 -22.16
N ALA A 126 -56.83 1.89 -23.44
CA ALA A 126 -57.75 1.77 -24.56
C ALA A 126 -58.27 0.33 -24.70
N LYS A 127 -57.40 -0.67 -24.52
CA LYS A 127 -57.82 -2.07 -24.49
C LYS A 127 -58.69 -2.39 -23.28
N VAL A 128 -58.32 -1.91 -22.10
CA VAL A 128 -59.12 -2.07 -20.87
C VAL A 128 -60.54 -1.52 -21.09
N GLN A 129 -60.64 -0.32 -21.67
CA GLN A 129 -61.94 0.26 -22.01
C GLN A 129 -62.70 -0.58 -23.06
N GLY A 130 -62.01 -1.12 -24.05
CA GLY A 130 -62.59 -2.03 -25.04
C GLY A 130 -63.17 -3.30 -24.39
N TYR A 131 -62.49 -3.88 -23.40
CA TYR A 131 -63.02 -5.01 -22.64
C TYR A 131 -64.24 -4.65 -21.79
N ARG A 132 -64.25 -3.46 -21.18
CA ARG A 132 -65.43 -2.95 -20.47
C ARG A 132 -66.64 -2.80 -21.39
N GLN A 133 -66.45 -2.24 -22.59
CA GLN A 133 -67.52 -2.12 -23.58
C GLN A 133 -68.06 -3.49 -24.02
N LYS A 134 -67.19 -4.49 -24.19
CA LYS A 134 -67.61 -5.87 -24.48
C LYS A 134 -68.45 -6.46 -23.34
N ILE A 135 -67.99 -6.30 -22.09
CA ILE A 135 -68.74 -6.74 -20.91
C ILE A 135 -70.12 -6.09 -20.88
N ASP A 136 -70.19 -4.77 -21.07
CA ASP A 136 -71.44 -4.02 -21.06
C ASP A 136 -72.41 -4.51 -22.16
N ALA A 137 -71.91 -4.79 -23.36
CA ALA A 137 -72.71 -5.33 -24.45
C ALA A 137 -73.26 -6.74 -24.16
N VAL A 138 -72.43 -7.61 -23.57
CA VAL A 138 -72.84 -8.97 -23.16
C VAL A 138 -73.90 -8.90 -22.08
N LEU A 139 -73.75 -8.02 -21.09
CA LEU A 139 -74.73 -7.84 -20.02
C LEU A 139 -76.04 -7.24 -20.53
N ALA A 140 -76.00 -6.33 -21.51
CA ALA A 140 -77.21 -5.79 -22.14
C ALA A 140 -78.00 -6.88 -22.88
N SER A 141 -77.33 -7.67 -23.71
CA SER A 141 -77.93 -8.83 -24.41
C SER A 141 -78.55 -9.83 -23.43
N ARG A 142 -77.84 -10.09 -22.32
CA ARG A 142 -78.33 -10.99 -21.26
C ARG A 142 -79.58 -10.44 -20.56
N ALA A 143 -79.59 -9.15 -20.25
CA ALA A 143 -80.73 -8.49 -19.60
C ALA A 143 -81.98 -8.56 -20.47
N GLU A 144 -81.86 -8.32 -21.78
CA GLU A 144 -82.95 -8.46 -22.75
C GLU A 144 -83.47 -9.90 -22.83
N ARG A 145 -82.57 -10.88 -22.95
CA ARG A 145 -82.95 -12.30 -23.04
C ARG A 145 -83.70 -12.79 -21.80
N LEU A 146 -83.26 -12.37 -20.62
CA LEU A 146 -83.82 -12.81 -19.34
C LEU A 146 -85.00 -11.96 -18.87
N GLY A 147 -85.31 -10.85 -19.55
CA GLY A 147 -86.37 -9.93 -19.14
C GLY A 147 -86.08 -9.25 -17.79
N LEU A 148 -84.82 -8.91 -17.52
CA LEU A 148 -84.44 -8.26 -16.26
C LEU A 148 -85.03 -6.84 -16.15
N SER A 149 -85.35 -6.41 -14.93
CA SER A 149 -85.69 -5.00 -14.68
C SER A 149 -84.47 -4.09 -14.88
N PRO A 150 -84.66 -2.79 -15.18
CA PRO A 150 -83.54 -1.85 -15.31
C PRO A 150 -82.61 -1.82 -14.10
N GLU A 151 -83.15 -1.91 -12.90
CA GLU A 151 -82.41 -1.90 -11.63
C GLU A 151 -81.58 -3.18 -11.46
N ALA A 152 -82.15 -4.33 -11.80
CA ALA A 152 -81.46 -5.62 -11.76
C ALA A 152 -80.30 -5.66 -12.78
N ALA A 153 -80.53 -5.17 -14.00
CA ALA A 153 -79.50 -5.07 -15.04
C ALA A 153 -78.37 -4.10 -14.63
N GLN A 154 -78.71 -2.95 -14.03
CA GLN A 154 -77.72 -2.01 -13.53
C GLN A 154 -76.91 -2.57 -12.35
N ALA A 155 -77.55 -3.31 -11.44
CA ALA A 155 -76.86 -3.97 -10.33
C ALA A 155 -75.88 -5.04 -10.83
N GLU A 156 -76.26 -5.86 -11.82
CA GLU A 156 -75.36 -6.85 -12.42
C GLU A 156 -74.19 -6.19 -13.17
N ARG A 157 -74.44 -5.08 -13.88
CA ARG A 157 -73.41 -4.27 -14.53
C ARG A 157 -72.43 -3.67 -13.54
N LEU A 158 -72.92 -3.07 -12.45
CA LEU A 158 -72.08 -2.51 -11.40
C LEU A 158 -71.18 -3.59 -10.81
N LYS A 159 -71.75 -4.75 -10.44
CA LYS A 159 -71.00 -5.86 -9.85
C LYS A 159 -69.90 -6.38 -10.78
N THR A 160 -70.22 -6.63 -12.05
CA THR A 160 -69.25 -7.18 -13.03
C THR A 160 -68.14 -6.19 -13.35
N ASN A 161 -68.48 -4.92 -13.61
CA ASN A 161 -67.48 -3.88 -13.88
C ASN A 161 -66.62 -3.55 -12.66
N SER A 162 -67.19 -3.63 -11.45
CA SER A 162 -66.44 -3.50 -10.20
C SER A 162 -65.40 -4.61 -10.05
N GLY A 163 -65.79 -5.87 -10.31
CA GLY A 163 -64.86 -7.01 -10.31
C GLY A 163 -63.73 -6.87 -11.34
N MET A 164 -64.05 -6.39 -12.55
CA MET A 164 -63.05 -6.09 -13.58
C MET A 164 -62.07 -5.01 -13.11
N SER A 165 -62.57 -3.89 -12.59
CA SER A 165 -61.74 -2.80 -12.08
C SER A 165 -60.82 -3.27 -10.94
N THR A 166 -61.35 -4.05 -10.00
CA THR A 166 -60.55 -4.63 -8.91
C THR A 166 -59.41 -5.51 -9.46
N ALA A 167 -59.67 -6.35 -10.47
CA ALA A 167 -58.64 -7.19 -11.07
C ALA A 167 -57.54 -6.37 -11.78
N VAL A 168 -57.92 -5.31 -12.50
CA VAL A 168 -56.98 -4.36 -13.12
C VAL A 168 -56.12 -3.65 -12.07
N ILE A 169 -56.74 -3.13 -11.00
CA ILE A 169 -56.05 -2.46 -9.89
C ILE A 169 -55.05 -3.42 -9.22
N GLN A 170 -55.46 -4.66 -8.95
CA GLN A 170 -54.58 -5.66 -8.35
C GLN A 170 -53.33 -5.94 -9.18
N ARG A 171 -53.44 -5.93 -10.51
CA ARG A 171 -52.29 -6.10 -11.41
C ARG A 171 -51.42 -4.84 -11.45
N MET A 172 -52.03 -3.65 -11.51
CA MET A 172 -51.30 -2.38 -11.42
C MET A 172 -50.52 -2.25 -10.11
N LEU A 173 -51.05 -2.74 -8.99
CA LEU A 173 -50.39 -2.66 -7.67
C LEU A 173 -49.06 -3.39 -7.60
N VAL A 174 -48.88 -4.43 -8.42
CA VAL A 174 -47.62 -5.19 -8.49
C VAL A 174 -46.50 -4.33 -9.09
N ASP A 175 -46.83 -3.48 -10.06
CA ASP A 175 -45.85 -2.73 -10.84
C ASP A 175 -45.71 -1.27 -10.35
N ASP A 176 -46.83 -0.60 -10.11
CA ASP A 176 -46.87 0.83 -9.80
C ASP A 176 -48.12 1.17 -8.95
N PRO A 177 -47.98 1.26 -7.62
CA PRO A 177 -49.06 1.66 -6.73
C PRO A 177 -49.65 3.05 -7.05
N GLY A 178 -48.87 3.95 -7.65
CA GLY A 178 -49.32 5.27 -8.10
C GLY A 178 -50.30 5.18 -9.26
N LYS A 179 -50.00 4.35 -10.27
CA LYS A 179 -50.93 4.09 -11.39
C LYS A 179 -52.18 3.36 -10.93
N ALA A 180 -52.04 2.38 -10.03
CA ALA A 180 -53.17 1.69 -9.43
C ALA A 180 -54.11 2.66 -8.71
N LYS A 181 -53.56 3.62 -7.96
CA LYS A 181 -54.32 4.69 -7.32
C LYS A 181 -55.04 5.58 -8.33
N GLY A 182 -54.35 6.02 -9.38
CA GLY A 182 -54.96 6.85 -10.43
C GLY A 182 -56.12 6.15 -11.15
N TYR A 183 -55.98 4.84 -11.43
CA TYR A 183 -57.06 4.04 -12.00
C TYR A 183 -58.22 3.87 -11.01
N PHE A 184 -57.94 3.52 -9.75
CA PHE A 184 -58.97 3.44 -8.71
C PHE A 184 -59.77 4.74 -8.59
N ASP A 185 -59.10 5.89 -8.51
CA ASP A 185 -59.74 7.19 -8.39
C ASP A 185 -60.68 7.49 -9.57
N SER A 186 -60.37 6.99 -10.77
CA SER A 186 -61.17 7.18 -11.99
C SER A 186 -62.42 6.30 -12.05
N PHE A 187 -62.43 5.17 -11.34
CA PHE A 187 -63.52 4.17 -11.44
C PHE A 187 -64.26 3.92 -10.14
N LYS A 188 -63.80 4.44 -9.00
CA LYS A 188 -64.35 4.19 -7.66
C LYS A 188 -65.87 4.40 -7.58
N ASP A 189 -66.41 5.43 -8.24
CA ASP A 189 -67.85 5.75 -8.20
C ASP A 189 -68.70 4.72 -8.97
N THR A 190 -68.06 3.89 -9.79
CA THR A 190 -68.68 2.77 -10.53
C THR A 190 -68.30 1.41 -9.95
N MET A 191 -67.82 1.37 -8.71
CA MET A 191 -67.47 0.16 -7.97
C MET A 191 -68.40 -0.06 -6.79
N THR A 192 -68.55 -1.32 -6.39
CA THR A 192 -69.26 -1.67 -5.16
C THR A 192 -68.46 -1.20 -3.94
N ALA A 193 -69.14 -0.91 -2.82
CA ALA A 193 -68.47 -0.47 -1.60
C ALA A 193 -67.41 -1.46 -1.09
N GLU A 194 -67.69 -2.77 -1.20
CA GLU A 194 -66.74 -3.82 -0.81
C GLU A 194 -65.46 -3.78 -1.66
N ASP A 195 -65.61 -3.67 -2.98
CA ASP A 195 -64.47 -3.61 -3.89
C ASP A 195 -63.68 -2.31 -3.74
N GLN A 196 -64.33 -1.18 -3.41
CA GLN A 196 -63.64 0.06 -3.10
C GLN A 196 -62.71 -0.09 -1.88
N ILE A 197 -63.22 -0.71 -0.79
CA ILE A 197 -62.42 -0.97 0.41
C ILE A 197 -61.25 -1.90 0.08
N ARG A 198 -61.49 -2.95 -0.70
CA ARG A 198 -60.46 -3.92 -1.10
C ARG A 198 -59.36 -3.26 -1.94
N ALA A 199 -59.74 -2.45 -2.94
CA ALA A 199 -58.81 -1.72 -3.79
C ALA A 199 -57.99 -0.70 -3.00
N SER A 200 -58.64 0.13 -2.18
CA SER A 200 -57.99 1.13 -1.33
C SER A 200 -56.98 0.50 -0.36
N SER A 201 -57.38 -0.57 0.33
CA SER A 201 -56.50 -1.30 1.26
C SER A 201 -55.27 -1.89 0.54
N GLY A 202 -55.45 -2.39 -0.69
CA GLY A 202 -54.35 -2.88 -1.52
C GLY A 202 -53.38 -1.77 -1.93
N ILE A 203 -53.90 -0.59 -2.28
CA ILE A 203 -53.10 0.60 -2.61
C ILE A 203 -52.26 1.05 -1.42
N ASP A 204 -52.86 1.17 -0.24
CA ASP A 204 -52.14 1.55 0.98
C ASP A 204 -51.01 0.56 1.32
N GLN A 205 -51.26 -0.74 1.15
CA GLN A 205 -50.23 -1.77 1.33
C GLN A 205 -49.12 -1.65 0.28
N GLY A 206 -49.44 -1.34 -0.97
CA GLY A 206 -48.48 -1.10 -2.05
C GLY A 206 -47.52 0.04 -1.73
N PHE A 207 -48.03 1.19 -1.28
CA PHE A 207 -47.20 2.33 -0.87
C PHE A 207 -46.31 2.00 0.34
N ARG A 208 -46.83 1.30 1.36
CA ARG A 208 -46.02 0.88 2.52
C ARG A 208 -44.86 -0.03 2.12
N ARG A 209 -45.05 -0.93 1.15
CA ARG A 209 -43.97 -1.78 0.61
C ARG A 209 -42.91 -0.94 -0.08
N LEU A 210 -43.32 -0.01 -0.95
CA LEU A 210 -42.40 0.89 -1.66
C LEU A 210 -41.54 1.73 -0.69
N GLU A 211 -42.15 2.28 0.37
CA GLU A 211 -41.42 3.01 1.42
C GLU A 211 -40.46 2.11 2.23
N ALA A 212 -40.85 0.87 2.51
CA ALA A 212 -40.00 -0.09 3.20
C ALA A 212 -38.77 -0.46 2.34
N GLU A 213 -38.96 -0.74 1.06
CA GLU A 213 -37.87 -1.02 0.11
C GLU A 213 -36.95 0.18 -0.09
N ALA A 214 -37.49 1.39 -0.14
CA ALA A 214 -36.69 2.62 -0.22
C ALA A 214 -35.82 2.82 1.04
N ARG A 215 -36.39 2.58 2.23
CA ARG A 215 -35.63 2.62 3.49
C ARG A 215 -34.57 1.53 3.54
N GLN A 216 -34.88 0.32 3.10
CA GLN A 216 -33.93 -0.78 3.04
C GLN A 216 -32.74 -0.44 2.13
N ARG A 217 -32.99 0.07 0.92
CA ARG A 217 -31.92 0.53 0.00
C ARG A 217 -31.04 1.62 0.63
N GLN A 218 -31.64 2.54 1.39
CA GLN A 218 -30.86 3.56 2.11
C GLN A 218 -29.99 2.96 3.22
N VAL A 219 -30.51 1.96 3.96
CA VAL A 219 -29.74 1.26 4.99
C VAL A 219 -28.59 0.47 4.36
N GLU A 220 -28.84 -0.27 3.30
CA GLU A 220 -27.82 -1.02 2.55
C GLU A 220 -26.74 -0.07 2.00
N ALA A 221 -27.12 1.06 1.40
CA ALA A 221 -26.17 2.07 0.94
C ALA A 221 -25.32 2.64 2.09
N ARG A 222 -25.92 2.93 3.25
CA ARG A 222 -25.19 3.39 4.45
C ARG A 222 -24.27 2.32 5.01
N GLN A 223 -24.68 1.06 5.02
CA GLN A 223 -23.86 -0.06 5.45
C GLN A 223 -22.65 -0.24 4.53
N MET A 224 -22.86 -0.22 3.21
CA MET A 224 -21.77 -0.28 2.22
C MET A 224 -20.78 0.87 2.39
N GLN A 225 -21.26 2.10 2.59
CA GLN A 225 -20.39 3.24 2.88
C GLN A 225 -19.62 3.06 4.20
N ALA A 226 -20.22 2.46 5.23
CA ALA A 226 -19.54 2.19 6.49
C ALA A 226 -18.44 1.14 6.34
N ILE A 227 -18.69 0.08 5.56
CA ILE A 227 -17.68 -0.95 5.21
C ILE A 227 -16.51 -0.29 4.46
N ASN A 228 -16.81 0.50 3.41
CA ASN A 228 -15.79 1.22 2.65
C ASN A 228 -14.96 2.16 3.54
N ARG A 229 -15.59 2.88 4.48
CA ARG A 229 -14.86 3.73 5.44
C ARG A 229 -13.94 2.93 6.36
N MET A 230 -14.38 1.78 6.84
CA MET A 230 -13.58 0.93 7.72
C MET A 230 -12.36 0.36 6.98
N GLU A 231 -12.57 -0.19 5.78
CA GLU A 231 -11.48 -0.72 4.94
C GLU A 231 -10.49 0.39 4.55
N LEU A 232 -11.02 1.54 4.10
CA LEU A 232 -10.21 2.71 3.77
C LEU A 232 -9.40 3.18 4.99
N SER A 233 -10.03 3.28 6.17
CA SER A 233 -9.34 3.71 7.38
C SER A 233 -8.18 2.79 7.74
N SER A 234 -8.35 1.46 7.61
CA SER A 234 -7.27 0.50 7.84
C SER A 234 -6.12 0.72 6.85
N ARG A 235 -6.42 0.82 5.55
CA ARG A 235 -5.40 1.07 4.52
C ARG A 235 -4.70 2.41 4.68
N VAL A 236 -5.42 3.45 5.09
CA VAL A 236 -4.85 4.77 5.40
C VAL A 236 -3.89 4.68 6.58
N GLN A 237 -4.24 3.95 7.64
CA GLN A 237 -3.37 3.74 8.80
C GLN A 237 -2.08 3.00 8.40
N ASP A 238 -2.20 1.89 7.68
CA ASP A 238 -1.04 1.10 7.25
C ASP A 238 -0.14 1.88 6.28
N ALA A 239 -0.74 2.57 5.30
CA ALA A 239 0.00 3.41 4.38
C ALA A 239 0.69 4.57 5.11
N SER A 240 0.01 5.23 6.05
CA SER A 240 0.60 6.30 6.86
C SER A 240 1.78 5.79 7.70
N ALA A 241 1.67 4.59 8.26
CA ALA A 241 2.73 3.95 9.02
C ALA A 241 3.95 3.62 8.13
N ALA A 242 3.74 3.15 6.91
CA ALA A 242 4.81 2.92 5.93
C ALA A 242 5.47 4.24 5.51
N TYR A 243 4.68 5.24 5.15
CA TYR A 243 5.17 6.54 4.71
C TYR A 243 5.96 7.27 5.78
N SER A 244 5.53 7.17 7.04
CA SER A 244 6.26 7.75 8.18
C SER A 244 7.68 7.15 8.36
N GLN A 245 7.95 5.98 7.78
CA GLN A 245 9.28 5.35 7.79
C GLN A 245 10.06 5.57 6.48
N GLY A 246 9.52 6.36 5.54
CA GLY A 246 10.13 6.54 4.22
C GLY A 246 9.89 5.39 3.25
N LEU A 247 8.96 4.48 3.54
CA LEU A 247 8.67 3.30 2.72
C LEU A 247 7.49 3.55 1.79
N ASP A 248 7.52 2.95 0.60
CA ASP A 248 6.35 2.93 -0.29
C ASP A 248 5.31 1.92 0.21
N PHE A 249 4.04 2.13 -0.12
CA PHE A 249 2.96 1.22 0.22
C PHE A 249 2.40 0.60 -1.06
N GLN A 250 2.27 -0.74 -1.08
CA GLN A 250 1.97 -1.48 -2.31
C GLN A 250 0.63 -1.07 -2.95
N ASN A 251 -0.40 -0.77 -2.15
CA ASN A 251 -1.76 -0.47 -2.61
C ASN A 251 -2.31 0.82 -1.97
N PRO A 252 -1.74 1.99 -2.30
CA PRO A 252 -2.09 3.25 -1.64
C PRO A 252 -3.56 3.61 -1.84
N PRO A 253 -4.26 4.06 -0.80
CA PRO A 253 -5.58 4.69 -0.95
C PRO A 253 -5.59 5.75 -2.05
N SER A 254 -6.50 5.57 -3.01
CA SER A 254 -6.71 6.44 -4.15
C SER A 254 -7.87 7.41 -3.90
N ARG A 255 -7.97 8.48 -4.68
CA ARG A 255 -9.12 9.41 -4.60
C ARG A 255 -10.47 8.68 -4.77
N ALA A 256 -10.53 7.66 -5.61
CA ALA A 256 -11.74 6.87 -5.82
C ALA A 256 -12.15 6.09 -4.55
N ASP A 257 -11.18 5.60 -3.76
CA ASP A 257 -11.46 4.93 -2.49
C ASP A 257 -12.11 5.91 -1.48
N PHE A 258 -11.61 7.15 -1.42
CA PHE A 258 -12.21 8.21 -0.58
C PHE A 258 -13.60 8.61 -1.06
N ASP A 259 -13.82 8.74 -2.37
CA ASP A 259 -15.15 9.04 -2.93
C ASP A 259 -16.16 7.93 -2.58
N ALA A 260 -15.76 6.66 -2.62
CA ALA A 260 -16.59 5.51 -2.28
C ALA A 260 -16.92 5.42 -0.78
N ALA A 261 -16.06 5.94 0.09
CA ALA A 261 -16.21 5.89 1.55
C ALA A 261 -16.96 7.10 2.13
N TYR A 262 -16.65 8.31 1.64
CA TYR A 262 -17.16 9.57 2.19
C TYR A 262 -18.17 10.29 1.30
N GLY A 263 -18.31 9.87 0.03
CA GLY A 263 -19.07 10.59 -0.98
C GLY A 263 -18.28 11.78 -1.56
N LYS A 264 -18.68 12.23 -2.75
CA LYS A 264 -17.94 13.23 -3.55
C LYS A 264 -17.68 14.55 -2.81
N ASP A 265 -18.60 14.96 -1.94
CA ASP A 265 -18.51 16.26 -1.24
C ASP A 265 -17.42 16.29 -0.16
N LYS A 266 -17.19 15.18 0.54
CA LYS A 266 -16.26 15.12 1.69
C LYS A 266 -14.94 14.42 1.39
N ALA A 267 -14.84 13.74 0.25
CA ALA A 267 -13.67 12.97 -0.14
C ALA A 267 -12.47 13.84 -0.52
N ALA A 268 -12.69 15.08 -0.98
CA ALA A 268 -11.64 16.00 -1.39
C ALA A 268 -10.66 16.29 -0.24
N ASP A 269 -11.15 16.90 0.84
CA ASP A 269 -10.34 17.30 1.99
C ASP A 269 -9.66 16.09 2.66
N ALA A 270 -10.39 14.98 2.78
CA ALA A 270 -9.85 13.74 3.36
C ALA A 270 -8.70 13.16 2.54
N TYR A 271 -8.83 13.17 1.20
CA TYR A 271 -7.77 12.71 0.31
C TYR A 271 -6.58 13.68 0.29
N GLU A 272 -6.81 14.99 0.28
CA GLU A 272 -5.73 15.99 0.33
C GLU A 272 -4.88 15.84 1.59
N ASN A 273 -5.52 15.64 2.76
CA ASN A 273 -4.79 15.36 4.00
C ASN A 273 -3.97 14.06 3.91
N PHE A 274 -4.52 13.00 3.32
CA PHE A 274 -3.77 11.76 3.12
C PHE A 274 -2.61 11.93 2.13
N ALA A 275 -2.79 12.71 1.06
CA ALA A 275 -1.75 12.99 0.08
C ALA A 275 -0.55 13.74 0.70
N LYS A 276 -0.81 14.64 1.67
CA LYS A 276 0.26 15.27 2.46
C LYS A 276 1.06 14.25 3.27
N VAL A 277 0.39 13.27 3.89
CA VAL A 277 1.08 12.16 4.61
C VAL A 277 1.90 11.33 3.62
N GLN A 278 1.35 11.02 2.45
CA GLN A 278 2.06 10.27 1.40
C GLN A 278 3.35 10.98 0.94
N ALA A 279 3.34 12.31 0.86
CA ALA A 279 4.49 13.10 0.45
C ALA A 279 5.67 13.03 1.44
N ILE A 280 5.46 12.58 2.68
CA ILE A 280 6.56 12.49 3.67
C ILE A 280 7.55 11.37 3.33
N ALA A 281 7.10 10.30 2.67
CA ALA A 281 7.95 9.16 2.35
C ALA A 281 9.11 9.51 1.41
N PRO A 282 8.87 10.14 0.23
CA PRO A 282 9.97 10.61 -0.61
C PRO A 282 10.80 11.68 0.08
N ALA A 283 10.20 12.57 0.88
CA ALA A 283 10.95 13.58 1.63
C ALA A 283 11.97 12.97 2.61
N ILE A 284 11.61 11.90 3.33
CA ILE A 284 12.53 11.17 4.20
C ILE A 284 13.68 10.55 3.39
N ARG A 285 13.38 9.94 2.24
CA ARG A 285 14.40 9.32 1.38
C ARG A 285 15.36 10.35 0.79
N GLU A 286 14.82 11.47 0.29
CA GLU A 286 15.60 12.61 -0.20
C GLU A 286 16.46 13.20 0.91
N PHE A 287 15.90 13.40 2.12
CA PHE A 287 16.64 13.95 3.25
C PHE A 287 17.87 13.09 3.63
N ALA A 288 17.73 11.76 3.52
CA ALA A 288 18.81 10.84 3.85
C ALA A 288 20.05 11.03 2.96
N THR A 289 19.87 11.39 1.69
CA THR A 289 20.95 11.58 0.71
C THR A 289 21.24 13.04 0.39
N ALA A 290 20.41 13.98 0.83
CA ALA A 290 20.58 15.41 0.60
C ALA A 290 21.81 15.98 1.32
N ASP A 291 22.44 16.98 0.71
CA ASP A 291 23.45 17.81 1.37
C ASP A 291 22.81 18.78 2.41
N PRO A 292 23.60 19.51 3.23
CA PRO A 292 23.04 20.40 4.25
C PRO A 292 22.08 21.49 3.73
N GLN A 293 22.30 22.03 2.52
CA GLN A 293 21.43 23.06 1.95
C GLN A 293 20.15 22.44 1.40
N GLU A 294 20.26 21.30 0.71
CA GLU A 294 19.13 20.54 0.20
C GLU A 294 18.22 20.05 1.34
N ARG A 295 18.79 19.60 2.46
CA ARG A 295 18.03 19.21 3.67
C ARG A 295 17.20 20.36 4.23
N GLN A 296 17.78 21.56 4.26
CA GLN A 296 17.05 22.76 4.68
C GLN A 296 15.89 23.06 3.73
N ALA A 297 16.11 22.98 2.41
CA ALA A 297 15.05 23.17 1.42
C ALA A 297 13.94 22.10 1.52
N ILE A 298 14.27 20.85 1.86
CA ILE A 298 13.28 19.80 2.11
C ILE A 298 12.42 20.15 3.33
N LEU A 299 13.02 20.59 4.44
CA LEU A 299 12.28 20.98 5.65
C LEU A 299 11.36 22.19 5.38
N GLU A 300 11.84 23.19 4.63
CA GLU A 300 11.06 24.38 4.27
C GLU A 300 9.79 24.06 3.47
N LYS A 301 9.80 23.01 2.63
CA LYS A 301 8.61 22.55 1.90
C LYS A 301 7.48 22.12 2.84
N PHE A 302 7.82 21.60 4.03
CA PHE A 302 6.88 21.12 5.03
C PHE A 302 6.62 22.14 6.15
N GLN A 303 7.22 23.32 6.11
CA GLN A 303 7.06 24.32 7.15
C GLN A 303 5.59 24.78 7.25
N PRO A 304 4.89 24.57 8.39
CA PRO A 304 3.45 24.77 8.51
C PRO A 304 3.05 26.25 8.66
N ALA A 305 4.00 27.11 9.03
CA ALA A 305 3.82 28.55 9.14
C ALA A 305 4.86 29.27 8.29
N LYS A 306 4.48 29.63 7.07
CA LYS A 306 5.29 30.50 6.20
C LYS A 306 5.16 31.93 6.72
N ASP A 307 6.29 32.63 6.82
CA ASP A 307 6.37 34.01 7.30
C ASP A 307 5.76 34.25 8.70
N GLY A 308 5.68 33.19 9.52
CA GLY A 308 5.12 33.26 10.88
C GLY A 308 3.59 33.24 10.95
N VAL A 309 2.89 32.97 9.84
CA VAL A 309 1.42 32.93 9.79
C VAL A 309 0.93 31.48 9.65
N ALA A 310 0.04 31.05 10.55
CA ALA A 310 -0.60 29.74 10.49
C ALA A 310 -1.83 29.77 9.55
N GLY A 311 -1.95 28.77 8.69
CA GLY A 311 -3.09 28.58 7.78
C GLY A 311 -4.07 27.50 8.24
N GLU A 312 -5.05 27.20 7.39
CA GLU A 312 -5.94 26.04 7.56
C GLU A 312 -5.15 24.73 7.48
N GLY A 313 -5.49 23.74 8.32
CA GLY A 313 -4.75 22.47 8.40
C GLY A 313 -3.41 22.56 9.16
N PHE A 314 -3.13 23.67 9.85
CA PHE A 314 -1.88 23.89 10.58
C PHE A 314 -1.50 22.75 11.54
N LYS A 315 -2.49 22.13 12.20
CA LYS A 315 -2.24 21.05 13.16
C LYS A 315 -1.61 19.84 12.46
N GLU A 316 -2.22 19.40 11.37
CA GLU A 316 -1.78 18.27 10.57
C GLU A 316 -0.41 18.56 9.92
N ASP A 317 -0.25 19.74 9.34
CA ASP A 317 1.00 20.17 8.71
C ASP A 317 2.13 20.27 9.76
N SER A 318 1.84 20.78 10.96
CA SER A 318 2.79 20.84 12.06
C SER A 318 3.21 19.46 12.56
N GLN A 319 2.29 18.48 12.58
CA GLN A 319 2.63 17.10 12.97
C GLN A 319 3.56 16.45 11.93
N LEU A 320 3.29 16.64 10.63
CA LEU A 320 4.15 16.15 9.55
C LEU A 320 5.54 16.79 9.59
N TYR A 321 5.61 18.11 9.79
CA TYR A 321 6.88 18.83 9.95
C TYR A 321 7.70 18.35 11.14
N GLN A 322 7.06 18.18 12.32
CA GLN A 322 7.72 17.66 13.51
C GLN A 322 8.22 16.23 13.31
N HIS A 323 7.44 15.39 12.64
CA HIS A 323 7.85 14.02 12.31
C HIS A 323 9.07 14.00 11.40
N LEU A 324 9.04 14.75 10.29
CA LEU A 324 10.16 14.86 9.36
C LEU A 324 11.43 15.40 10.04
N THR A 325 11.28 16.41 10.91
CA THR A 325 12.40 16.93 11.71
C THR A 325 12.97 15.86 12.65
N THR A 326 12.11 15.08 13.30
CA THR A 326 12.53 14.00 14.21
C THR A 326 13.28 12.91 13.44
N VAL A 327 12.75 12.46 12.30
CA VAL A 327 13.44 11.49 11.44
C VAL A 327 14.77 12.06 10.93
N GLY A 328 14.77 13.31 10.48
CA GLY A 328 15.96 14.01 9.99
C GLY A 328 17.06 14.08 11.06
N THR A 329 16.73 14.46 12.30
CA THR A 329 17.71 14.45 13.42
C THR A 329 18.24 13.05 13.72
N GLY A 330 17.40 12.02 13.62
CA GLY A 330 17.81 10.62 13.73
C GLY A 330 18.81 10.20 12.64
N LEU A 331 18.55 10.59 11.38
CA LEU A 331 19.45 10.35 10.25
C LEU A 331 20.78 11.09 10.42
N LEU A 332 20.75 12.36 10.82
CA LEU A 332 21.96 13.14 11.11
C LEU A 332 22.79 12.51 12.22
N LYS A 333 22.14 11.98 13.27
CA LYS A 333 22.84 11.25 14.34
C LYS A 333 23.49 9.97 13.83
N GLN A 334 22.81 9.19 12.99
CA GLN A 334 23.40 8.00 12.34
C GLN A 334 24.62 8.40 11.51
N GLN A 335 24.48 9.45 10.68
CA GLN A 335 25.55 9.99 9.87
C GLN A 335 26.76 10.44 10.71
N GLN A 336 26.55 11.13 11.83
CA GLN A 336 27.66 11.58 12.68
C GLN A 336 28.33 10.44 13.44
N THR A 337 27.56 9.42 13.83
CA THR A 337 28.09 8.29 14.63
C THR A 337 28.96 7.37 13.77
N ASP A 338 28.44 6.97 12.60
CA ASP A 338 29.14 6.10 11.65
C ASP A 338 28.93 6.62 10.21
N PRO A 339 29.66 7.69 9.82
CA PRO A 339 29.49 8.31 8.50
C PRO A 339 29.82 7.38 7.34
N ALA A 340 30.73 6.42 7.53
CA ALA A 340 31.08 5.43 6.51
C ALA A 340 29.94 4.42 6.30
N ALA A 341 29.38 3.85 7.37
CA ALA A 341 28.22 2.97 7.25
C ALA A 341 27.01 3.69 6.68
N TYR A 342 26.81 4.96 7.06
CA TYR A 342 25.75 5.79 6.51
C TYR A 342 25.90 5.98 4.99
N ALA A 343 27.10 6.34 4.52
CA ALA A 343 27.38 6.50 3.11
C ALA A 343 27.17 5.18 2.33
N VAL A 344 27.66 4.05 2.85
CA VAL A 344 27.45 2.72 2.26
C VAL A 344 25.96 2.36 2.19
N LYS A 345 25.16 2.76 3.18
CA LYS A 345 23.72 2.44 3.24
C LYS A 345 22.89 3.25 2.25
N TYR A 346 23.18 4.54 2.11
CA TYR A 346 22.31 5.47 1.37
C TYR A 346 22.87 5.93 0.02
N SER A 347 24.17 5.80 -0.24
CA SER A 347 24.78 6.14 -1.53
C SER A 347 25.05 4.88 -2.36
N PRO A 348 24.33 4.67 -3.48
CA PRO A 348 24.55 3.52 -4.35
C PRO A 348 25.98 3.44 -4.88
N VAL A 349 26.62 4.58 -5.14
CA VAL A 349 28.00 4.65 -5.64
C VAL A 349 28.98 4.13 -4.59
N VAL A 350 28.83 4.56 -3.34
CA VAL A 350 29.69 4.10 -2.23
C VAL A 350 29.41 2.64 -1.91
N GLN A 351 28.14 2.22 -1.93
CA GLN A 351 27.76 0.82 -1.73
C GLN A 351 28.44 -0.10 -2.76
N GLN A 352 28.34 0.24 -4.04
CA GLN A 352 28.95 -0.53 -5.12
C GLN A 352 30.47 -0.57 -4.99
N ALA A 353 31.11 0.57 -4.70
CA ALA A 353 32.56 0.63 -4.52
C ALA A 353 33.02 -0.19 -3.30
N PHE A 354 32.25 -0.21 -2.22
CA PHE A 354 32.55 -1.00 -1.03
C PHE A 354 32.49 -2.50 -1.31
N VAL A 355 31.43 -2.97 -1.99
CA VAL A 355 31.30 -4.37 -2.41
C VAL A 355 32.43 -4.76 -3.36
N ALA A 356 32.71 -3.93 -4.37
CA ALA A 356 33.80 -4.19 -5.33
C ALA A 356 35.17 -4.27 -4.64
N ALA A 357 35.44 -3.43 -3.65
CA ALA A 357 36.68 -3.50 -2.87
C ALA A 357 36.81 -4.81 -2.10
N GLN A 358 35.72 -5.27 -1.46
CA GLN A 358 35.71 -6.54 -0.73
C GLN A 358 35.84 -7.77 -1.64
N GLU A 359 35.21 -7.77 -2.80
CA GLU A 359 35.24 -8.89 -3.74
C GLU A 359 36.56 -8.99 -4.52
N ALA A 360 37.07 -7.85 -4.99
CA ALA A 360 38.30 -7.83 -5.79
C ALA A 360 39.55 -8.01 -4.93
N GLY A 361 39.58 -7.43 -3.72
CA GLY A 361 40.75 -7.51 -2.85
C GLY A 361 42.00 -6.85 -3.43
N THR A 362 41.86 -5.86 -4.31
CA THR A 362 42.97 -5.17 -4.99
C THR A 362 43.15 -3.73 -4.49
N PRO A 363 44.38 -3.18 -4.46
CA PRO A 363 44.64 -1.80 -4.06
C PRO A 363 43.81 -0.75 -4.82
N GLU A 364 43.61 -0.96 -6.13
CA GLU A 364 42.85 -0.05 -6.99
C GLU A 364 41.39 0.06 -6.56
N ALA A 365 40.77 -1.07 -6.20
CA ALA A 365 39.39 -1.12 -5.74
C ALA A 365 39.21 -0.44 -4.37
N TYR A 366 40.14 -0.66 -3.43
CA TYR A 366 40.14 0.03 -2.14
C TYR A 366 40.39 1.53 -2.28
N GLN A 367 41.24 1.95 -3.22
CA GLN A 367 41.43 3.37 -3.53
C GLN A 367 40.16 4.01 -4.12
N ALA A 368 39.46 3.31 -5.01
CA ALA A 368 38.19 3.77 -5.57
C ALA A 368 37.12 3.92 -4.48
N TYR A 369 36.98 2.92 -3.60
CA TYR A 369 36.09 2.99 -2.44
C TYR A 369 36.43 4.16 -1.51
N ALA A 370 37.71 4.31 -1.12
CA ALA A 370 38.14 5.39 -0.24
C ALA A 370 37.81 6.77 -0.82
N THR A 371 38.06 6.95 -2.12
CA THR A 371 37.78 8.21 -2.82
C THR A 371 36.28 8.50 -2.85
N ALA A 372 35.46 7.53 -3.26
CA ALA A 372 34.01 7.69 -3.32
C ALA A 372 33.39 7.94 -1.95
N SER A 373 33.83 7.18 -0.92
CA SER A 373 33.30 7.26 0.43
C SER A 373 33.62 8.61 1.09
N VAL A 374 34.86 9.08 0.98
CA VAL A 374 35.26 10.39 1.54
C VAL A 374 34.53 11.53 0.84
N ALA A 375 34.47 11.51 -0.50
CA ALA A 375 33.79 12.56 -1.26
C ALA A 375 32.30 12.64 -0.90
N GLU A 376 31.63 11.50 -0.79
CA GLU A 376 30.21 11.46 -0.43
C GLU A 376 29.96 11.92 1.01
N GLN A 377 30.79 11.49 1.96
CA GLN A 377 30.68 11.95 3.35
C GLN A 377 30.87 13.47 3.45
N GLN A 378 31.84 14.03 2.72
CA GLN A 378 32.06 15.47 2.67
C GLN A 378 30.88 16.20 2.05
N ARG A 379 30.32 15.71 0.94
CA ARG A 379 29.11 16.27 0.30
C ARG A 379 27.94 16.30 1.30
N LEU A 380 27.77 15.22 2.07
CA LEU A 380 26.75 15.14 3.11
C LEU A 380 27.04 16.01 4.35
N GLY A 381 28.16 16.75 4.38
CA GLY A 381 28.53 17.67 5.46
C GLY A 381 29.30 17.03 6.63
N VAL A 382 29.87 15.84 6.47
CA VAL A 382 30.71 15.20 7.51
C VAL A 382 32.06 15.92 7.60
N MET A 383 32.36 16.47 8.77
CA MET A 383 33.63 17.18 9.00
C MET A 383 34.85 16.25 9.15
N GLN A 384 34.63 15.03 9.66
CA GLN A 384 35.67 14.03 9.86
C GLN A 384 35.24 12.70 9.21
N PRO A 385 35.49 12.53 7.91
CA PRO A 385 35.13 11.30 7.21
C PRO A 385 35.85 10.08 7.80
N LYS A 386 35.14 8.95 7.87
CA LYS A 386 35.70 7.64 8.21
C LYS A 386 35.81 6.80 6.95
N LEU A 387 36.83 5.96 6.84
CA LEU A 387 36.95 5.05 5.69
C LEU A 387 36.19 3.75 5.92
N LEU A 388 36.24 3.21 7.13
CA LEU A 388 35.58 1.95 7.45
C LEU A 388 34.23 2.21 8.11
N PRO A 389 33.19 1.44 7.79
CA PRO A 389 32.06 1.25 8.71
C PRO A 389 32.57 0.76 10.07
N ASP A 390 31.98 1.20 11.18
CA ASP A 390 32.46 0.83 12.52
C ASP A 390 32.40 -0.69 12.74
N ALA A 391 31.45 -1.39 12.12
CA ALA A 391 31.38 -2.85 12.10
C ALA A 391 32.60 -3.49 11.40
N ALA A 392 33.02 -2.95 10.25
CA ALA A 392 34.20 -3.40 9.54
C ALA A 392 35.49 -3.10 10.32
N ALA A 393 35.56 -1.93 10.98
CA ALA A 393 36.66 -1.58 11.88
C ALA A 393 36.74 -2.52 13.10
N ASN A 394 35.60 -2.92 13.67
CA ASN A 394 35.55 -3.90 14.76
C ASN A 394 36.03 -5.28 14.28
N GLN A 395 35.59 -5.72 13.10
CA GLN A 395 36.01 -6.99 12.53
C GLN A 395 37.52 -6.99 12.24
N PHE A 396 38.05 -5.92 11.65
CA PHE A 396 39.48 -5.74 11.43
C PHE A 396 40.25 -5.89 12.75
N ALA A 397 39.84 -5.19 13.80
CA ALA A 397 40.49 -5.28 15.12
C ALA A 397 40.42 -6.70 15.70
N ALA A 398 39.29 -7.38 15.56
CA ALA A 398 39.11 -8.75 16.04
C ALA A 398 39.99 -9.75 15.28
N THR A 399 40.03 -9.69 13.94
CA THR A 399 40.89 -10.53 13.10
C THR A 399 42.35 -10.28 13.43
N PHE A 400 42.74 -9.01 13.59
CA PHE A 400 44.08 -8.66 14.00
C PHE A 400 44.41 -9.32 15.35
N ASN A 401 43.61 -9.09 16.40
CA ASN A 401 43.83 -9.64 17.73
C ASN A 401 43.87 -11.17 17.77
N GLN A 402 43.11 -11.87 16.92
CA GLN A 402 43.17 -13.32 16.79
C GLN A 402 44.49 -13.81 16.19
N GLN A 403 45.02 -13.11 15.19
CA GLN A 403 46.26 -13.50 14.51
C GLN A 403 47.54 -13.21 15.31
N ILE A 404 47.50 -12.29 16.30
CA ILE A 404 48.62 -12.04 17.22
C ILE A 404 48.99 -13.28 18.04
N ASN A 405 48.06 -14.23 18.25
CA ASN A 405 48.37 -15.51 18.92
C ASN A 405 49.43 -16.37 18.19
N GLY A 406 49.86 -15.98 16.96
CA GLY A 406 50.90 -16.63 16.18
C GLY A 406 52.14 -15.80 15.83
N GLY A 407 52.29 -14.56 16.32
CA GLY A 407 53.50 -13.70 16.14
C GLY A 407 53.80 -13.23 14.71
N GLU A 408 54.19 -14.15 13.82
CA GLU A 408 54.59 -13.89 12.41
C GLU A 408 53.40 -13.43 11.54
N ASN A 409 52.17 -13.88 11.88
CA ASN A 409 50.96 -13.58 11.12
C ASN A 409 50.46 -12.13 11.28
N ALA A 410 50.71 -11.49 12.43
CA ALA A 410 50.15 -10.16 12.71
C ALA A 410 50.91 -9.03 11.98
N ALA A 411 52.24 -9.13 11.89
CA ALA A 411 53.05 -8.20 11.10
C ALA A 411 52.73 -8.32 9.60
N THR A 412 52.62 -9.56 9.11
CA THR A 412 52.23 -9.86 7.72
C THR A 412 50.84 -9.29 7.39
N LEU A 413 49.85 -9.46 8.28
CA LEU A 413 48.52 -8.86 8.10
C LEU A 413 48.57 -7.33 7.98
N ILE A 414 49.36 -6.65 8.81
CA ILE A 414 49.52 -5.19 8.72
C ILE A 414 50.15 -4.79 7.39
N GLU A 415 51.19 -5.50 6.93
CA GLU A 415 51.83 -5.23 5.64
C GLU A 415 50.87 -5.44 4.47
N GLU A 416 50.10 -6.53 4.46
CA GLU A 416 49.08 -6.80 3.45
C GLU A 416 48.02 -5.69 3.42
N GLN A 417 47.53 -5.28 4.59
CA GLN A 417 46.54 -4.19 4.68
C GLN A 417 47.15 -2.83 4.30
N ALA A 418 48.42 -2.59 4.61
CA ALA A 418 49.13 -1.40 4.17
C ALA A 418 49.26 -1.34 2.64
N GLN A 419 49.53 -2.47 1.99
CA GLN A 419 49.58 -2.58 0.54
C GLN A 419 48.20 -2.36 -0.10
N LEU A 420 47.15 -2.94 0.48
CA LEU A 420 45.77 -2.80 -0.01
C LEU A 420 45.25 -1.36 0.10
N TRP A 421 45.47 -0.70 1.24
CA TRP A 421 44.95 0.65 1.48
C TRP A 421 45.89 1.75 0.99
N GLY A 422 47.17 1.44 0.76
CA GLY A 422 48.20 2.36 0.31
C GLY A 422 48.24 3.63 1.16
N LYS A 423 48.17 4.79 0.51
CA LYS A 423 48.15 6.11 1.17
C LYS A 423 47.01 6.33 2.18
N ASN A 424 45.94 5.53 2.10
CA ASN A 424 44.78 5.64 2.99
C ASN A 424 44.93 4.78 4.26
N PHE A 425 45.94 3.90 4.31
CA PHE A 425 46.16 3.01 5.43
C PHE A 425 46.35 3.73 6.78
N PRO A 426 47.07 4.87 6.87
CA PRO A 426 47.18 5.60 8.14
C PRO A 426 45.81 6.05 8.71
N ALA A 427 44.87 6.46 7.86
CA ALA A 427 43.52 6.83 8.29
C ALA A 427 42.71 5.63 8.77
N VAL A 428 42.86 4.47 8.11
CA VAL A 428 42.28 3.20 8.57
C VAL A 428 42.83 2.80 9.93
N LEU A 429 44.15 2.84 10.11
CA LEU A 429 44.80 2.55 11.38
C LEU A 429 44.36 3.51 12.47
N GLN A 430 44.26 4.81 12.19
CA GLN A 430 43.78 5.79 13.16
C GLN A 430 42.36 5.45 13.64
N GLN A 431 41.50 4.98 12.73
CA GLN A 431 40.13 4.62 13.05
C GLN A 431 40.03 3.34 13.90
N VAL A 432 40.93 2.38 13.70
CA VAL A 432 40.94 1.09 14.42
C VAL A 432 41.83 1.15 15.67
N GLY A 433 42.76 2.11 15.75
CA GLY A 433 43.92 2.09 16.64
C GLY A 433 43.59 1.88 18.11
N ASN A 434 42.55 2.53 18.63
CA ASN A 434 42.12 2.36 20.03
C ASN A 434 41.59 0.96 20.38
N LYS A 435 41.29 0.12 19.38
CA LYS A 435 40.85 -1.28 19.52
C LYS A 435 42.01 -2.28 19.39
N LEU A 436 43.20 -1.81 19.04
CA LEU A 436 44.41 -2.62 18.88
C LEU A 436 45.32 -2.47 20.12
N PRO A 437 46.07 -3.52 20.53
CA PRO A 437 47.08 -3.40 21.59
C PRO A 437 48.21 -2.45 21.16
N ALA A 438 48.99 -1.95 22.12
CA ALA A 438 50.00 -0.92 21.86
C ALA A 438 51.05 -1.38 20.83
N GLU A 439 51.49 -2.63 20.95
CA GLU A 439 52.41 -3.30 20.04
C GLU A 439 51.90 -3.31 18.60
N ALA A 440 50.61 -3.62 18.42
CA ALA A 440 49.97 -3.64 17.10
C ALA A 440 49.92 -2.26 16.44
N GLN A 441 49.58 -1.25 17.22
CA GLN A 441 49.57 0.14 16.75
C GLN A 441 50.96 0.57 16.29
N VAL A 442 52.02 0.11 16.98
CA VAL A 442 53.40 0.45 16.65
C VAL A 442 53.93 -0.35 15.46
N ILE A 443 53.62 -1.65 15.34
CA ILE A 443 53.96 -2.47 14.16
C ILE A 443 53.41 -1.82 12.89
N ALA A 444 52.23 -1.22 12.97
CA ALA A 444 51.57 -0.53 11.88
C ALA A 444 52.30 0.73 11.38
N THR A 445 53.31 1.20 12.10
CA THR A 445 54.17 2.33 11.68
C THR A 445 55.33 1.91 10.77
N SER A 446 55.32 0.70 10.21
CA SER A 446 56.38 0.13 9.34
C SER A 446 57.71 -0.07 10.06
N LEU A 447 57.75 -0.99 11.04
CA LEU A 447 58.98 -1.37 11.74
C LEU A 447 59.89 -2.27 10.88
N PRO A 448 61.20 -2.34 11.18
CA PRO A 448 62.06 -3.43 10.69
C PRO A 448 61.42 -4.79 11.00
N LYS A 449 61.47 -5.72 10.04
CA LYS A 449 60.77 -7.02 10.11
C LYS A 449 61.08 -7.80 11.40
N ASP A 450 62.35 -7.90 11.77
CA ASP A 450 62.79 -8.63 12.96
C ASP A 450 62.27 -7.99 14.27
N LEU A 451 62.23 -6.67 14.31
CA LEU A 451 61.67 -5.92 15.43
C LEU A 451 60.14 -6.08 15.50
N ALA A 452 59.46 -6.07 14.34
CA ALA A 452 58.01 -6.24 14.25
C ALA A 452 57.56 -7.62 14.74
N GLU A 453 58.24 -8.69 14.29
CA GLU A 453 58.00 -10.07 14.73
C GLU A 453 58.19 -10.23 16.24
N ARG A 454 59.25 -9.63 16.78
CA ARG A 454 59.54 -9.66 18.22
C ARG A 454 58.50 -8.90 19.03
N MET A 455 58.12 -7.71 18.56
CA MET A 455 57.07 -6.88 19.17
C MET A 455 55.72 -7.60 19.16
N ALA A 456 55.37 -8.29 18.06
CA ALA A 456 54.18 -9.11 17.97
C ALA A 456 54.22 -10.28 18.97
N GLY A 457 55.38 -10.93 19.12
CA GLY A 457 55.58 -12.05 20.04
C GLY A 457 55.35 -11.68 21.51
N VAL A 458 55.64 -10.45 21.93
CA VAL A 458 55.36 -10.00 23.30
C VAL A 458 53.95 -9.49 23.50
N ALA A 459 53.21 -9.13 22.45
CA ALA A 459 51.90 -8.46 22.56
C ALA A 459 50.85 -9.27 23.34
N THR A 460 50.88 -10.60 23.29
CA THR A 460 49.94 -11.48 24.01
C THR A 460 50.38 -11.83 25.43
N ILE A 461 51.63 -11.55 25.80
CA ILE A 461 52.20 -11.96 27.09
C ILE A 461 51.77 -10.96 28.17
N LYS A 462 51.19 -11.45 29.27
CA LYS A 462 50.84 -10.59 30.41
C LYS A 462 52.10 -9.98 31.00
N ASP A 463 52.01 -8.75 31.49
CA ASP A 463 53.14 -8.05 32.12
C ASP A 463 53.80 -8.89 33.22
N ALA A 464 53.01 -9.57 34.06
CA ALA A 464 53.55 -10.42 35.12
C ALA A 464 54.44 -11.56 34.59
N ASP A 465 54.02 -12.21 33.50
CA ASP A 465 54.75 -13.33 32.89
C ASP A 465 55.97 -12.82 32.10
N LEU A 466 55.82 -11.71 31.39
CA LEU A 466 56.90 -11.09 30.62
C LEU A 466 58.04 -10.62 31.54
N TYR A 467 57.74 -10.08 32.71
CA TYR A 467 58.75 -9.57 33.64
C TYR A 467 59.30 -10.65 34.59
N ALA A 468 58.74 -11.85 34.63
CA ALA A 468 59.09 -12.89 35.61
C ALA A 468 60.56 -13.34 35.53
N GLY A 469 61.16 -13.28 34.34
CA GLY A 469 62.57 -13.68 34.11
C GLY A 469 63.60 -12.56 34.32
N LEU A 470 63.17 -11.35 34.68
CA LEU A 470 64.09 -10.22 34.89
C LEU A 470 64.77 -10.30 36.27
N GLN A 471 66.03 -9.88 36.32
CA GLN A 471 66.75 -9.69 37.57
C GLN A 471 66.23 -8.44 38.31
N LYS A 472 66.46 -8.39 39.62
CA LYS A 472 66.05 -7.25 40.46
C LYS A 472 66.67 -5.96 39.92
N GLY A 473 65.84 -4.93 39.70
CA GLY A 473 66.25 -3.62 39.19
C GLY A 473 66.19 -3.48 37.66
N GLN A 474 66.30 -4.57 36.90
CA GLN A 474 66.33 -4.50 35.43
C GLN A 474 65.08 -3.90 34.81
N LYS A 475 63.91 -4.14 35.41
CA LYS A 475 62.65 -3.55 34.91
C LYS A 475 62.68 -2.02 34.91
N ASP A 476 63.18 -1.42 35.99
CA ASP A 476 63.27 0.03 36.12
C ASP A 476 64.35 0.59 35.19
N GLU A 477 65.49 -0.11 35.06
CA GLU A 477 66.57 0.23 34.13
C GLU A 477 66.10 0.21 32.67
N ILE A 478 65.33 -0.80 32.26
CA ILE A 478 64.74 -0.86 30.90
C ILE A 478 63.81 0.35 30.69
N GLY A 479 62.94 0.64 31.65
CA GLY A 479 62.00 1.76 31.58
C GLY A 479 62.74 3.10 31.41
N GLN A 480 63.76 3.35 32.21
CA GLN A 480 64.59 4.56 32.13
C GLN A 480 65.36 4.64 30.81
N ALA A 481 65.98 3.55 30.37
CA ALA A 481 66.73 3.51 29.12
C ALA A 481 65.83 3.79 27.91
N VAL A 482 64.62 3.22 27.87
CA VAL A 482 63.64 3.49 26.81
C VAL A 482 63.17 4.94 26.85
N GLN A 483 62.84 5.49 28.04
CA GLN A 483 62.46 6.90 28.17
C GLN A 483 63.57 7.84 27.69
N GLN A 484 64.81 7.55 28.04
CA GLN A 484 65.96 8.35 27.63
C GLN A 484 66.19 8.29 26.12
N ALA A 485 66.13 7.09 25.51
CA ALA A 485 66.26 6.92 24.07
C ALA A 485 65.10 7.57 23.29
N MET A 486 63.90 7.63 23.86
CA MET A 486 62.72 8.26 23.25
C MET A 486 62.61 9.77 23.50
N LEU A 487 63.53 10.39 24.23
CA LEU A 487 63.41 11.79 24.63
C LEU A 487 63.24 12.76 23.43
N PRO A 488 64.04 12.67 22.35
CA PRO A 488 63.87 13.55 21.18
C PRO A 488 62.49 13.35 20.51
N PHE A 489 61.99 12.12 20.51
CA PHE A 489 60.67 11.82 19.98
C PHE A 489 59.56 12.42 20.85
N ALA A 490 59.68 12.32 22.17
CA ALA A 490 58.74 12.92 23.12
C ALA A 490 58.65 14.44 22.95
N GLU A 491 59.79 15.11 22.75
CA GLU A 491 59.88 16.55 22.48
C GLU A 491 59.19 16.91 21.16
N SER A 492 59.38 16.10 20.10
CA SER A 492 58.74 16.33 18.79
C SER A 492 57.21 16.16 18.80
N LEU A 493 56.66 15.53 19.84
CA LEU A 493 55.22 15.34 20.01
C LEU A 493 54.58 16.46 20.85
N GLN A 494 55.37 17.35 21.44
CA GLN A 494 54.85 18.49 22.20
C GLN A 494 54.08 19.42 21.26
N GLY A 495 52.85 19.77 21.62
CA GLY A 495 51.96 20.59 20.79
C GLY A 495 51.25 19.82 19.66
N GLN A 496 51.60 18.55 19.41
CA GLN A 496 50.83 17.68 18.51
C GLN A 496 49.57 17.18 19.24
N ALA A 497 48.41 17.28 18.57
CA ALA A 497 47.16 16.79 19.16
C ALA A 497 47.22 15.27 19.30
N GLY A 498 47.02 14.76 20.52
CA GLY A 498 47.18 13.33 20.82
C GLY A 498 48.64 12.87 21.01
N GLY A 499 49.61 13.79 21.06
CA GLY A 499 51.02 13.48 21.25
C GLY A 499 51.32 12.67 22.52
N ILE A 500 50.66 12.98 23.65
CA ILE A 500 50.81 12.24 24.91
C ILE A 500 50.40 10.77 24.76
N ASN A 501 49.27 10.50 24.10
CA ASN A 501 48.79 9.14 23.87
C ASN A 501 49.74 8.39 22.93
N THR A 502 50.22 9.06 21.87
CA THR A 502 51.19 8.48 20.92
C THR A 502 52.46 8.07 21.65
N TYR A 503 53.03 8.97 22.46
CA TYR A 503 54.21 8.67 23.28
C TYR A 503 53.96 7.51 24.24
N SER A 504 52.83 7.51 24.95
CA SER A 504 52.50 6.46 25.92
C SER A 504 52.38 5.08 25.26
N THR A 505 51.70 4.99 24.10
CA THR A 505 51.59 3.77 23.29
C THR A 505 52.96 3.27 22.85
N MET A 506 53.78 4.15 22.26
CA MET A 506 55.11 3.79 21.76
C MET A 506 56.06 3.39 22.89
N ASN A 507 56.05 4.12 24.01
CA ASN A 507 56.87 3.81 25.18
C ASN A 507 56.51 2.43 25.76
N LYS A 508 55.21 2.13 25.91
CA LYS A 508 54.77 0.82 26.40
C LYS A 508 55.23 -0.33 25.52
N ALA A 509 55.03 -0.21 24.20
CA ALA A 509 55.47 -1.22 23.23
C ALA A 509 57.00 -1.37 23.26
N ALA A 510 57.73 -0.26 23.36
CA ALA A 510 59.18 -0.25 23.42
C ALA A 510 59.72 -0.95 24.68
N VAL A 511 59.18 -0.65 25.87
CA VAL A 511 59.58 -1.29 27.15
C VAL A 511 59.34 -2.80 27.11
N ARG A 512 58.18 -3.23 26.61
CA ARG A 512 57.84 -4.66 26.52
C ARG A 512 58.71 -5.40 25.51
N THR A 513 59.01 -4.77 24.39
CA THR A 513 59.89 -5.35 23.36
C THR A 513 61.35 -5.38 23.82
N ALA A 514 61.85 -4.32 24.46
CA ALA A 514 63.19 -4.27 25.05
C ALA A 514 63.37 -5.33 26.14
N THR A 515 62.35 -5.55 26.97
CA THR A 515 62.31 -6.65 27.95
C THR A 515 62.60 -8.00 27.29
N SER A 516 62.02 -8.27 26.12
CA SER A 516 62.25 -9.53 25.41
C SER A 516 63.70 -9.72 24.98
N TYR A 517 64.41 -8.64 24.63
CA TYR A 517 65.83 -8.69 24.27
C TYR A 517 66.71 -8.86 25.51
N VAL A 518 66.34 -8.25 26.65
CA VAL A 518 67.05 -8.44 27.93
C VAL A 518 66.95 -9.88 28.40
N LEU A 519 65.78 -10.51 28.28
CA LEU A 519 65.60 -11.94 28.58
C LEU A 519 66.45 -12.86 27.67
N GLN A 520 66.91 -12.35 26.52
CA GLN A 520 67.82 -13.06 25.62
C GLN A 520 69.30 -12.70 25.84
N GLY A 521 69.61 -11.94 26.89
CA GLY A 521 70.98 -11.60 27.29
C GLY A 521 71.47 -10.23 26.83
N SER A 522 70.63 -9.38 26.21
CA SER A 522 71.01 -7.99 25.92
C SER A 522 71.05 -7.16 27.21
N SER A 523 71.91 -6.13 27.26
CA SER A 523 71.83 -5.16 28.36
C SER A 523 70.56 -4.31 28.24
N PRO A 524 69.98 -3.79 29.34
CA PRO A 524 68.83 -2.89 29.30
C PRO A 524 69.01 -1.70 28.35
N LYS A 525 70.21 -1.11 28.33
CA LYS A 525 70.54 0.03 27.48
C LYS A 525 70.58 -0.34 26.01
N ASP A 526 71.28 -1.43 25.65
CA ASP A 526 71.38 -1.86 24.24
C ASP A 526 70.03 -2.33 23.70
N ALA A 527 69.25 -3.02 24.54
CA ALA A 527 67.89 -3.44 24.19
C ALA A 527 66.97 -2.24 23.95
N ALA A 528 66.99 -1.24 24.82
CA ALA A 528 66.22 -0.02 24.65
C ALA A 528 66.62 0.73 23.38
N GLN A 529 67.93 0.92 23.17
CA GLN A 529 68.45 1.61 22.00
C GLN A 529 68.03 0.91 20.70
N LYS A 530 68.25 -0.40 20.60
CA LYS A 530 67.86 -1.20 19.43
C LYS A 530 66.37 -1.05 19.08
N VAL A 531 65.51 -1.09 20.09
CA VAL A 531 64.06 -0.99 19.88
C VAL A 531 63.67 0.42 19.46
N VAL A 532 64.17 1.44 20.14
CA VAL A 532 63.81 2.83 19.85
C VAL A 532 64.39 3.29 18.50
N ASP A 533 65.57 2.81 18.11
CA ASP A 533 66.15 3.11 16.80
C ASP A 533 65.24 2.61 15.66
N GLY A 534 64.86 1.33 15.69
CA GLY A 534 63.97 0.76 14.67
C GLY A 534 62.55 1.35 14.70
N MET A 535 62.10 1.87 15.85
CA MET A 535 60.79 2.51 15.98
C MET A 535 60.78 3.93 15.43
N VAL A 536 61.76 4.76 15.79
CA VAL A 536 61.74 6.21 15.55
C VAL A 536 63.06 6.79 15.05
N ASN A 537 64.21 6.48 15.65
CA ASN A 537 65.44 7.22 15.33
C ASN A 537 65.99 6.90 13.93
N ASP A 538 65.75 5.70 13.41
CA ASP A 538 66.14 5.34 12.05
C ASP A 538 65.24 6.00 10.99
N LYS A 539 64.04 6.42 11.37
CA LYS A 539 63.03 7.00 10.47
C LYS A 539 63.08 8.53 10.45
N TYR A 540 63.47 9.14 11.55
CA TYR A 540 63.34 10.57 11.76
C TYR A 540 64.64 11.22 12.21
N GLU A 541 64.87 12.43 11.70
CA GLU A 541 65.79 13.38 12.29
C GLU A 541 65.00 14.36 13.15
N PHE A 542 65.53 14.72 14.34
CA PHE A 542 64.81 15.53 15.33
C PHE A 542 65.40 16.94 15.43
N PHE A 543 64.52 17.94 15.46
CA PHE A 543 64.87 19.36 15.50
C PHE A 543 64.10 20.06 16.63
N GLY A 544 64.24 19.54 17.86
CA GLY A 544 63.52 20.03 19.02
C GLY A 544 62.03 19.68 18.97
N THR A 545 61.18 20.65 18.64
CA THR A 545 59.71 20.51 18.67
C THR A 545 59.12 19.80 17.45
N TYR A 546 59.94 19.47 16.45
CA TYR A 546 59.49 18.74 15.27
C TYR A 546 60.48 17.67 14.82
N ARG A 547 59.99 16.76 13.98
CA ARG A 547 60.73 15.65 13.39
C ARG A 547 60.56 15.68 11.89
N VAL A 548 61.58 15.26 11.14
CA VAL A 548 61.55 15.19 9.67
C VAL A 548 61.90 13.78 9.22
N PRO A 549 61.11 13.14 8.34
CA PRO A 549 61.46 11.85 7.77
C PRO A 549 62.84 11.86 7.10
N LYS A 550 63.68 10.88 7.40
CA LYS A 550 65.03 10.72 6.80
C LYS A 550 65.00 10.38 5.30
N THR A 551 63.82 10.11 4.75
CA THR A 551 63.60 9.98 3.30
C THR A 551 63.67 11.33 2.56
N LEU A 552 63.66 12.45 3.29
CA LEU A 552 63.78 13.81 2.77
C LEU A 552 65.20 14.38 3.02
N ASP A 553 65.51 15.52 2.41
CA ASP A 553 66.68 16.31 2.80
C ASP A 553 66.36 17.09 4.08
N THR A 554 66.60 16.45 5.23
CA THR A 554 66.25 16.96 6.56
C THR A 554 66.92 18.30 6.87
N ASN A 555 68.15 18.51 6.39
CA ASN A 555 68.86 19.77 6.54
C ASN A 555 68.22 20.89 5.72
N ALA A 556 67.81 20.60 4.48
CA ALA A 556 67.07 21.56 3.68
C ALA A 556 65.70 21.89 4.30
N VAL A 557 64.96 20.89 4.77
CA VAL A 557 63.66 21.12 5.45
C VAL A 557 63.84 22.00 6.69
N SER A 558 64.83 21.72 7.54
CA SER A 558 65.09 22.51 8.74
C SER A 558 65.42 23.97 8.42
N ARG A 559 66.34 24.22 7.47
CA ARG A 559 66.62 25.57 6.96
C ARG A 559 65.37 26.24 6.39
N GLY A 560 64.58 25.48 5.63
CA GLY A 560 63.33 25.96 5.05
C GLY A 560 62.31 26.38 6.11
N ALA A 561 62.22 25.67 7.23
CA ALA A 561 61.34 26.00 8.34
C ALA A 561 61.77 27.29 9.05
N GLU A 562 63.08 27.47 9.28
CA GLU A 562 63.61 28.73 9.82
C GLU A 562 63.32 29.91 8.90
N GLU A 563 63.60 29.77 7.59
CA GLU A 563 63.36 30.82 6.62
C GLU A 563 61.85 31.05 6.40
N ALA A 564 61.01 30.03 6.52
CA ALA A 564 59.55 30.14 6.51
C ALA A 564 59.05 31.02 7.65
N LEU A 565 59.55 30.82 8.87
CA LEU A 565 59.16 31.63 10.02
C LEU A 565 59.61 33.09 9.87
N LYS A 566 60.85 33.31 9.43
CA LYS A 566 61.41 34.67 9.24
C LYS A 566 60.70 35.48 8.16
N SER A 567 60.12 34.82 7.16
CA SER A 567 59.48 35.52 6.04
C SER A 567 58.01 35.85 6.25
N ILE A 568 57.39 35.40 7.35
CA ILE A 568 55.99 35.71 7.65
C ILE A 568 55.88 37.21 7.91
N THR A 569 54.93 37.88 7.29
CA THR A 569 54.68 39.31 7.53
C THR A 569 53.42 39.52 8.39
N PRO A 570 53.29 40.67 9.10
CA PRO A 570 52.10 40.96 9.89
C PRO A 570 50.79 40.86 9.09
N GLU A 571 50.79 41.25 7.81
CA GLU A 571 49.59 41.29 6.96
C GLU A 571 49.08 39.90 6.56
N GLU A 572 49.93 38.87 6.69
CA GLU A 572 49.58 37.47 6.43
C GLU A 572 48.88 36.82 7.62
N LEU A 573 48.97 37.41 8.81
CA LEU A 573 48.45 36.85 10.06
C LEU A 573 47.01 37.29 10.33
N MET A 574 46.22 36.37 10.86
CA MET A 574 44.93 36.73 11.46
C MET A 574 45.20 37.38 12.82
N PRO A 575 44.69 38.60 13.07
CA PRO A 575 44.76 39.22 14.38
C PRO A 575 44.15 38.30 15.44
N LEU A 576 44.75 38.23 16.63
CA LEU A 576 44.16 37.47 17.73
C LEU A 576 42.82 38.10 18.12
N PRO A 577 41.79 37.30 18.45
CA PRO A 577 40.55 37.82 19.00
C PRO A 577 40.87 38.49 20.34
N GLY A 578 40.96 39.83 20.38
CA GLY A 578 41.39 40.48 21.61
C GLY A 578 41.38 42.01 21.63
N ILE A 579 40.69 42.50 22.66
CA ILE A 579 40.78 43.79 23.38
C ILE A 579 40.22 45.01 22.63
N SER A 580 39.04 45.48 23.08
CA SER A 580 38.46 46.77 22.67
C SER A 580 39.50 47.90 22.80
N GLY A 581 39.79 48.58 21.69
CA GLY A 581 40.70 49.73 21.64
C GLY A 581 42.04 49.50 20.95
N VAL A 582 42.39 48.27 20.56
CA VAL A 582 43.58 47.98 19.74
C VAL A 582 43.20 47.88 18.27
N ALA A 583 43.88 48.61 17.39
CA ALA A 583 43.68 48.49 15.95
C ALA A 583 44.18 47.11 15.46
N GLU A 584 43.48 46.50 14.51
CA GLU A 584 43.82 45.16 13.97
C GLU A 584 45.25 45.09 13.43
N THR A 585 45.75 46.18 12.85
CA THR A 585 47.14 46.29 12.34
C THR A 585 48.17 46.20 13.45
N GLU A 586 47.91 46.83 14.60
CA GLU A 586 48.78 46.80 15.76
C GLU A 586 48.73 45.43 16.46
N ASN A 587 47.56 44.81 16.51
CA ASN A 587 47.39 43.43 17.01
C ASN A 587 48.21 42.44 16.15
N ALA A 588 48.10 42.52 14.81
CA ALA A 588 48.88 41.69 13.90
C ALA A 588 50.39 41.90 14.02
N ARG A 589 50.85 43.15 14.22
CA ARG A 589 52.27 43.47 14.46
C ARG A 589 52.78 42.84 15.76
N GLN A 590 52.03 42.97 16.85
CA GLN A 590 52.40 42.36 18.14
C GLN A 590 52.41 40.83 18.08
N LEU A 591 51.44 40.23 17.39
CA LEU A 591 51.44 38.79 17.14
C LEU A 591 52.67 38.36 16.34
N HIS A 592 53.02 39.10 15.29
CA HIS A 592 54.22 38.83 14.50
C HIS A 592 55.50 38.94 15.35
N GLU A 593 55.64 39.94 16.21
CA GLU A 593 56.80 40.07 17.11
C GLU A 593 56.90 38.90 18.09
N ALA A 594 55.77 38.50 18.69
CA ALA A 594 55.73 37.32 19.56
C ALA A 594 56.06 36.04 18.79
N LEU A 595 55.64 35.95 17.53
CA LEU A 595 55.92 34.82 16.65
C LEU A 595 57.40 34.72 16.28
N GLN A 596 58.06 35.83 15.97
CA GLN A 596 59.50 35.86 15.72
C GLN A 596 60.31 35.50 16.97
N ALA A 597 59.82 35.87 18.16
CA ALA A 597 60.50 35.62 19.42
C ALA A 597 60.28 34.20 19.98
N GLY A 598 59.11 33.58 19.74
CA GLY A 598 58.71 32.34 20.41
C GLY A 598 57.83 31.41 19.58
N GLY A 599 57.74 31.63 18.27
CA GLY A 599 57.05 30.73 17.35
C GLY A 599 57.75 29.39 17.23
N GLN A 600 56.97 28.31 17.24
CA GLN A 600 57.45 26.95 17.14
C GLN A 600 56.73 26.20 16.04
N TRP A 601 57.52 25.51 15.21
CA TRP A 601 56.99 24.52 14.28
C TRP A 601 56.71 23.22 15.01
N VAL A 602 55.52 22.66 14.76
CA VAL A 602 55.12 21.34 15.26
C VAL A 602 54.67 20.48 14.09
N PRO A 603 54.89 19.16 14.10
CA PRO A 603 54.42 18.27 13.05
C PRO A 603 52.90 18.33 12.89
N THR A 604 52.42 18.27 11.65
CA THR A 604 51.00 18.06 11.40
C THR A 604 50.58 16.63 11.79
N ASN A 605 49.31 16.43 12.14
CA ASN A 605 48.83 15.12 12.59
C ASN A 605 48.90 14.04 11.50
N ASP A 606 48.82 14.43 10.24
CA ASP A 606 48.93 13.59 9.05
C ASP A 606 50.39 13.44 8.57
N GLU A 607 51.35 14.00 9.31
CA GLU A 607 52.79 13.99 9.00
C GLU A 607 53.12 14.51 7.59
N SER A 608 52.31 15.41 7.03
CA SER A 608 52.52 16.01 5.70
C SER A 608 53.41 17.27 5.72
N GLY A 609 53.67 17.83 6.91
CA GLY A 609 54.49 19.01 7.07
C GLY A 609 54.52 19.55 8.50
N LEU A 610 54.69 20.87 8.62
CA LEU A 610 54.77 21.60 9.88
C LEU A 610 53.65 22.63 10.00
N ALA A 611 53.01 22.69 11.16
CA ALA A 611 52.08 23.74 11.55
C ALA A 611 52.78 24.72 12.51
N LEU A 612 52.49 26.01 12.34
CA LEU A 612 53.06 27.04 13.19
C LEU A 612 52.24 27.26 14.46
N THR A 613 52.92 27.34 15.59
CA THR A 613 52.32 27.55 16.89
C THR A 613 53.04 28.63 17.68
N LEU A 614 52.32 29.24 18.61
CA LEU A 614 52.85 30.19 19.59
C LEU A 614 52.23 29.87 20.95
N ASN A 615 53.05 29.53 21.94
CA ASN A 615 52.59 29.11 23.28
C ASN A 615 51.52 27.99 23.23
N GLY A 616 51.68 27.04 22.31
CA GLY A 616 50.74 25.93 22.10
C GLY A 616 49.46 26.27 21.29
N TYR A 617 49.24 27.54 20.93
CA TYR A 617 48.12 27.93 20.07
C TYR A 617 48.52 27.87 18.59
N ARG A 618 47.65 27.31 17.74
CA ARG A 618 47.85 27.31 16.28
C ARG A 618 47.69 28.73 15.74
N VAL A 619 48.73 29.20 15.07
CA VAL A 619 48.74 30.50 14.39
C VAL A 619 47.87 30.40 13.14
N ARG A 620 47.02 31.40 12.92
CA ARG A 620 46.13 31.47 11.76
C ARG A 620 46.60 32.53 10.77
N GLY A 621 46.50 32.21 9.48
CA GLY A 621 46.68 33.18 8.41
C GLY A 621 45.41 34.03 8.23
N LYS A 622 45.52 35.12 7.47
CA LYS A 622 44.42 36.06 7.18
C LYS A 622 43.17 35.39 6.58
N ASP A 623 43.32 34.23 5.96
CA ASP A 623 42.24 33.39 5.44
C ASP A 623 41.49 32.59 6.53
N GLY A 624 41.88 32.75 7.80
CA GLY A 624 41.34 32.06 8.95
C GLY A 624 41.85 30.62 9.12
N LYS A 625 42.69 30.11 8.22
CA LYS A 625 43.22 28.75 8.27
C LYS A 625 44.53 28.71 9.06
N PRO A 626 44.89 27.56 9.66
CA PRO A 626 46.19 27.39 10.30
C PRO A 626 47.34 27.61 9.32
N VAL A 627 48.41 28.28 9.77
CA VAL A 627 49.64 28.43 8.97
C VAL A 627 50.37 27.09 8.96
N VAL A 628 50.36 26.43 7.79
CA VAL A 628 50.97 25.12 7.57
C VAL A 628 51.91 25.20 6.37
N LYS A 629 53.05 24.50 6.44
CA LYS A 629 53.97 24.29 5.33
C LYS A 629 54.21 22.81 5.12
N SER A 630 53.99 22.34 3.91
CA SER A 630 54.28 20.96 3.50
C SER A 630 55.78 20.70 3.45
N TRP A 631 56.17 19.43 3.51
CA TRP A 631 57.58 19.04 3.39
C TRP A 631 58.23 19.55 2.10
N SER A 632 57.52 19.49 0.97
CA SER A 632 58.03 19.94 -0.32
C SER A 632 58.29 21.44 -0.35
N GLU A 633 57.39 22.25 0.20
CA GLU A 633 57.56 23.70 0.31
C GLU A 633 58.78 24.05 1.18
N LEU A 634 58.92 23.41 2.33
CA LEU A 634 60.04 23.64 3.24
C LEU A 634 61.36 23.24 2.59
N GLN A 635 61.41 22.05 1.99
CA GLN A 635 62.62 21.57 1.33
C GLN A 635 63.03 22.49 0.17
N GLN A 636 62.10 22.89 -0.69
CA GLN A 636 62.39 23.85 -1.78
C GLN A 636 62.91 25.18 -1.23
N LYS A 637 62.27 25.72 -0.18
CA LYS A 637 62.68 26.98 0.42
C LYS A 637 64.10 26.91 1.00
N GLY A 638 64.43 25.81 1.67
CA GLY A 638 65.76 25.60 2.25
C GLY A 638 66.87 25.28 1.24
N ILE A 639 66.51 24.80 0.03
CA ILE A 639 67.45 24.67 -1.10
C ILE A 639 67.70 26.04 -1.75
N SER A 640 66.67 26.87 -1.90
CA SER A 640 66.79 28.21 -2.49
C SER A 640 67.47 29.25 -1.59
N SER A 641 67.67 28.93 -0.32
CA SER A 641 68.27 29.84 0.66
C SER A 641 69.79 29.64 0.71
N PRO A 642 70.63 30.70 0.65
CA PRO A 642 72.08 30.55 0.63
C PRO A 642 72.60 29.91 1.93
N THR A 643 73.41 28.84 1.80
CA THR A 643 74.12 28.23 2.93
C THR A 643 75.07 29.25 3.55
N LYS A 644 74.82 29.67 4.81
CA LYS A 644 75.82 30.39 5.58
C LYS A 644 77.00 29.47 5.86
N SER A 645 78.11 29.68 5.16
CA SER A 645 79.42 29.15 5.51
C SER A 645 79.89 29.76 6.83
N GLY A 646 79.92 28.98 7.91
CA GLY A 646 80.54 29.37 9.18
C GLY A 646 80.07 28.51 10.36
N ALA A 647 80.90 27.54 10.77
CA ALA A 647 80.75 26.81 12.03
C ALA A 647 80.79 27.78 13.25
N PRO A 648 80.25 27.35 14.40
CA PRO A 648 81.16 26.85 15.42
C PRO A 648 80.76 25.48 15.98
N SER A 649 81.78 24.84 16.53
CA SER A 649 81.86 23.47 17.03
C SER A 649 80.81 23.07 18.05
N MET A 650 80.49 21.77 18.01
CA MET A 650 79.94 20.98 19.11
C MET A 650 80.47 21.42 20.49
N GLY A 651 79.54 21.81 21.36
CA GLY A 651 79.73 21.71 22.81
C GLY A 651 79.36 20.31 23.25
N ILE A 652 80.36 19.43 23.36
CA ILE A 652 80.25 18.19 24.14
C ILE A 652 80.20 18.60 25.61
N TYR A 653 79.09 18.37 26.28
CA TYR A 653 79.06 18.30 27.73
C TYR A 653 79.34 16.85 28.14
N ASN A 654 80.44 16.67 28.89
CA ASN A 654 80.72 15.47 29.67
C ASN A 654 79.76 15.34 30.85
#